data_AF-A0A3N2R011-F1
#
_entry.id   AF-A0A3N2R011-F1
#
_cell.length_a   1.000
_cell.length_b   1.000
_cell.length_c   1.000
_cell.angle_alpha   90.00
_cell.angle_beta   90.00
_cell.angle_gamma   90.00
#
_symmetry.space_group_name_H-M   'P 1'
#
loop_
_entity.id
_entity.type
_entity.pdbx_description
1 polymer ?
#
loop_
_entity_poly.entity_id
_entity_poly.type
_entity_poly.pdbx_seq_one_letter_code
_entity_poly.pdbx_strand_id
1 'polypeptide(L)'
;MAVLLSVVLAVGAGALVYWQTRERLAFKPEVGDDYAFNLTYQLDLTPDKRGTRLPMREMHMDALSRSTVTGRSGGGFEVETGVDFLAFDSDGREVVNTRKLDHGSDRKRAMARLLRGGIRQTVDPQGVAHGAEFVDAETLASLEEDLPDGALAQLSQSMVQMNLFNGGLPTAPLRTGLTWQSPAVTGSNHSAALPAMTYTVSAVDADTVSVDVTQPSEDGTPDKVGYILFERGTGWPLQATLDYTVHTNMMDHALVARARINLRRADQPSPVPDLRYEHMVRMALEGFPVDLSNPDTRRYFLPPFGIKPADEVLDAFNSELMWMPPNDAGKEEGLDIPIRWLTENFIDPLKVTSVTLRDASGATLSGPSAPNPRFDLQARISADWPPSRRATAPLLKEPLNDGQLKALDTLEMTVETSVPDTVYEGTLKKGAASVKLGDAITVSVDSWSPDRIVLRVSRPGGFRVKDWTFLGVIPRDAEGNELPSYHYTASNTALERLMATPALADREVDNELLRDVVDALRLQSPAQRRGDKRITIEPDAPVDSLQLKVMPVKTVSQTWVAHNAGFTLSGGPVVGERTVSEGLIRSWDFQTLNMDDAAIEGVGHHQLRLRMPGSTSRCEAGVADAQAYKGYSLKLYPARYGSGLQLQTTNGLQFFYDLSLGITLRCVTEIEMTTVDVDHSDLVKRIDANTVQLSDNARQQLDRVADMAMVSSMDPVGRRADGAALKQLEASGTNQYRFWGEVQTLTLPRISKRESRTFNVTFEPLP
;
A
#
# COMPACT_ATOMS: atom_id res chain seq x y z
N MET A 1 -41.09 35.14 25.87
CA MET A 1 -39.94 34.33 25.42
C MET A 1 -40.23 33.48 24.19
N ALA A 2 -41.32 32.69 24.15
CA ALA A 2 -41.64 31.83 22.99
C ALA A 2 -41.81 32.57 21.65
N VAL A 3 -42.40 33.77 21.65
CA VAL A 3 -42.58 34.59 20.42
C VAL A 3 -41.24 35.13 19.90
N LEU A 4 -40.31 35.48 20.78
CA LEU A 4 -38.98 35.99 20.42
C LEU A 4 -38.09 34.88 19.84
N LEU A 5 -38.15 33.67 20.40
CA LEU A 5 -37.43 32.49 19.86
C LEU A 5 -37.97 32.08 18.49
N SER A 6 -39.30 32.16 18.29
CA SER A 6 -39.96 31.85 17.01
C SER A 6 -39.62 32.88 15.93
N VAL A 7 -39.55 34.17 16.28
CA VAL A 7 -39.14 35.23 15.34
C VAL A 7 -37.65 35.16 15.05
N VAL A 8 -36.79 34.84 16.02
CA VAL A 8 -35.34 34.63 15.77
C VAL A 8 -35.10 33.39 14.90
N LEU A 9 -35.84 32.29 15.10
CA LEU A 9 -35.78 31.11 14.23
C LEU A 9 -36.36 31.38 12.84
N ALA A 10 -37.45 32.14 12.72
CA ALA A 10 -38.04 32.50 11.42
C ALA A 10 -37.22 33.53 10.64
N VAL A 11 -36.59 34.50 11.31
CA VAL A 11 -35.66 35.46 10.71
C VAL A 11 -34.32 34.78 10.42
N GLY A 12 -33.85 33.86 11.27
CA GLY A 12 -32.68 33.03 11.04
C GLY A 12 -32.87 32.09 9.84
N ALA A 13 -33.97 31.35 9.78
CA ALA A 13 -34.32 30.49 8.65
C ALA A 13 -34.64 31.31 7.39
N GLY A 14 -35.31 32.46 7.51
CA GLY A 14 -35.60 33.37 6.41
C GLY A 14 -34.34 34.03 5.83
N ALA A 15 -33.38 34.41 6.68
CA ALA A 15 -32.08 34.91 6.25
C ALA A 15 -31.23 33.80 5.63
N LEU A 16 -31.27 32.58 6.18
CA LEU A 16 -30.54 31.43 5.64
C LEU A 16 -31.08 31.03 4.25
N VAL A 17 -32.40 30.99 4.08
CA VAL A 17 -33.07 30.75 2.78
C VAL A 17 -32.79 31.91 1.81
N TYR A 18 -32.88 33.16 2.27
CA TYR A 18 -32.59 34.34 1.43
C TYR A 18 -31.12 34.38 0.96
N TRP A 19 -30.17 34.06 1.83
CA TRP A 19 -28.75 33.95 1.48
C TRP A 19 -28.47 32.77 0.55
N GLN A 20 -29.03 31.59 0.82
CA GLN A 20 -28.93 30.42 -0.06
C GLN A 20 -29.52 30.69 -1.46
N THR A 21 -30.58 31.49 -1.57
CA THR A 21 -31.16 31.84 -2.89
C THR A 21 -30.33 32.84 -3.72
N ARG A 22 -29.31 33.47 -3.13
CA ARG A 22 -28.45 34.47 -3.81
C ARG A 22 -26.99 34.07 -3.92
N GLU A 23 -26.54 33.11 -3.13
CA GLU A 23 -25.18 32.61 -3.19
C GLU A 23 -24.87 32.03 -4.57
N ARG A 24 -23.67 32.29 -5.07
CA ARG A 24 -23.17 31.80 -6.36
C ARG A 24 -21.85 31.10 -6.11
N LEU A 25 -21.61 30.02 -6.85
CA LEU A 25 -20.29 29.42 -6.92
C LEU A 25 -19.42 30.36 -7.77
N ALA A 26 -18.37 30.91 -7.16
CA ALA A 26 -17.47 31.85 -7.80
C ALA A 26 -16.05 31.66 -7.27
N PHE A 27 -15.06 31.97 -8.09
CA PHE A 27 -13.66 32.04 -7.70
C PHE A 27 -13.42 33.37 -7.00
N LYS A 28 -13.20 33.34 -5.69
CA LYS A 28 -13.06 34.50 -4.81
C LYS A 28 -12.09 34.23 -3.67
N PRO A 29 -10.84 33.84 -3.97
CA PRO A 29 -9.83 33.58 -2.94
C PRO A 29 -9.34 34.86 -2.26
N GLU A 30 -8.60 34.69 -1.17
CA GLU A 30 -7.88 35.76 -0.51
C GLU A 30 -6.45 35.91 -1.07
N VAL A 31 -5.92 37.13 -1.04
CA VAL A 31 -4.52 37.35 -1.43
C VAL A 31 -3.63 36.73 -0.36
N GLY A 32 -2.67 35.91 -0.78
CA GLY A 32 -1.85 35.08 0.10
C GLY A 32 -2.35 33.65 0.26
N ASP A 33 -3.53 33.30 -0.28
CA ASP A 33 -3.95 31.91 -0.42
C ASP A 33 -2.89 31.13 -1.21
N ASP A 34 -2.48 29.98 -0.67
CA ASP A 34 -1.38 29.18 -1.19
C ASP A 34 -1.69 27.70 -1.02
N TYR A 35 -1.89 27.01 -2.13
CA TYR A 35 -2.31 25.62 -2.16
C TYR A 35 -1.41 24.78 -3.04
N ALA A 36 -1.05 23.60 -2.54
CA ALA A 36 -0.37 22.58 -3.33
C ALA A 36 -1.38 21.60 -3.94
N PHE A 37 -1.11 21.16 -5.17
CA PHE A 37 -1.96 20.26 -5.94
C PHE A 37 -1.16 19.10 -6.52
N ASN A 38 -1.66 17.88 -6.31
CA ASN A 38 -1.20 16.69 -7.02
C ASN A 38 -2.04 16.53 -8.28
N LEU A 39 -1.39 16.49 -9.43
CA LEU A 39 -1.98 16.26 -10.73
C LEU A 39 -1.43 14.96 -11.31
N THR A 40 -2.31 14.02 -11.63
CA THR A 40 -1.98 12.86 -12.44
C THR A 40 -2.73 12.96 -13.76
N TYR A 41 -2.00 12.85 -14.86
CA TYR A 41 -2.54 12.85 -16.21
C TYR A 41 -2.05 11.60 -16.94
N GLN A 42 -2.97 10.85 -17.52
CA GLN A 42 -2.67 9.72 -18.41
C GLN A 42 -3.38 9.94 -19.73
N LEU A 43 -2.66 9.70 -20.83
CA LEU A 43 -3.22 9.70 -22.18
C LEU A 43 -2.87 8.40 -22.88
N ASP A 44 -3.90 7.65 -23.25
CA ASP A 44 -3.76 6.46 -24.09
C ASP A 44 -4.22 6.78 -25.51
N LEU A 45 -3.37 6.46 -26.48
CA LEU A 45 -3.59 6.71 -27.90
C LEU A 45 -3.78 5.40 -28.65
N THR A 46 -4.95 5.24 -29.26
CA THR A 46 -5.27 4.10 -30.11
C THR A 46 -5.48 4.60 -31.54
N PRO A 47 -4.84 4.00 -32.56
CA PRO A 47 -5.08 4.40 -33.94
C PRO A 47 -6.47 3.99 -34.40
N ASP A 48 -7.17 4.88 -35.12
CA ASP A 48 -8.49 4.56 -35.71
C ASP A 48 -8.38 3.40 -36.72
N LYS A 49 -7.22 3.26 -37.39
CA LYS A 49 -6.95 2.21 -38.36
C LYS A 49 -6.00 1.15 -37.80
N ARG A 50 -6.47 -0.10 -37.77
CA ARG A 50 -5.70 -1.28 -37.35
C ARG A 50 -4.41 -1.42 -38.18
N GLY A 51 -3.27 -1.60 -37.51
CA GLY A 51 -1.96 -1.78 -38.14
C GLY A 51 -1.11 -0.50 -38.27
N THR A 52 -1.70 0.68 -38.02
CA THR A 52 -0.95 1.94 -37.93
C THR A 52 0.03 1.88 -36.75
N ARG A 53 1.31 2.13 -36.99
CA ARG A 53 2.31 2.26 -35.92
C ARG A 53 2.36 3.72 -35.47
N LEU A 54 2.01 3.95 -34.21
CA LEU A 54 2.17 5.26 -33.59
C LEU A 54 3.59 5.41 -33.04
N PRO A 55 4.16 6.62 -33.12
CA PRO A 55 5.45 6.92 -32.50
C PRO A 55 5.39 6.87 -30.96
N MET A 56 4.19 7.02 -30.38
CA MET A 56 3.90 6.96 -28.96
C MET A 56 2.47 6.44 -28.75
N ARG A 57 2.25 5.62 -27.72
CA ARG A 57 0.93 5.05 -27.39
C ARG A 57 0.42 5.50 -26.05
N GLU A 58 1.31 5.69 -25.09
CA GLU A 58 0.95 6.04 -23.72
C GLU A 58 1.81 7.19 -23.22
N MET A 59 1.16 8.14 -22.56
CA MET A 59 1.80 9.20 -21.80
C MET A 59 1.29 9.17 -20.37
N HIS A 60 2.21 9.35 -19.43
CA HIS A 60 1.90 9.50 -18.02
C HIS A 60 2.64 10.70 -17.45
N MET A 61 1.92 11.57 -16.75
CA MET A 61 2.48 12.73 -16.05
C MET A 61 1.98 12.72 -14.61
N ASP A 62 2.92 12.76 -13.68
CA ASP A 62 2.66 13.04 -12.27
C ASP A 62 3.33 14.37 -11.92
N ALA A 63 2.54 15.34 -11.45
CA ALA A 63 3.01 16.66 -11.10
C ALA A 63 2.52 17.08 -9.71
N LEU A 64 3.35 17.86 -9.02
CA LEU A 64 3.02 18.55 -7.79
C LEU A 64 3.26 20.03 -8.01
N SER A 65 2.17 20.78 -8.14
CA SER A 65 2.20 22.22 -8.36
C SER A 65 1.82 22.98 -7.10
N ARG A 66 2.27 24.23 -7.01
CA ARG A 66 1.89 25.17 -5.95
C ARG A 66 1.31 26.41 -6.59
N SER A 67 0.08 26.75 -6.22
CA SER A 67 -0.65 27.90 -6.73
C SER A 67 -0.86 28.92 -5.61
N THR A 68 -0.34 30.13 -5.82
CA THR A 68 -0.40 31.24 -4.87
C THR A 68 -1.18 32.40 -5.48
N VAL A 69 -2.12 32.98 -4.73
CA VAL A 69 -2.81 34.22 -5.12
C VAL A 69 -1.94 35.40 -4.71
N THR A 70 -1.28 36.02 -5.68
CA THR A 70 -0.30 37.10 -5.44
C THR A 70 -0.91 38.49 -5.47
N GLY A 71 -2.07 38.65 -6.11
CA GLY A 71 -2.68 39.96 -6.28
C GLY A 71 -4.08 39.94 -6.88
N ARG A 72 -4.55 41.13 -7.24
CA ARG A 72 -5.82 41.36 -7.95
C ARG A 72 -5.57 42.32 -9.11
N SER A 73 -6.02 41.96 -10.29
CA SER A 73 -5.82 42.74 -11.52
C SER A 73 -7.03 42.62 -12.44
N GLY A 74 -7.46 43.75 -13.03
CA GLY A 74 -8.53 43.75 -14.05
C GLY A 74 -9.89 43.18 -13.62
N GLY A 75 -10.19 43.09 -12.33
CA GLY A 75 -11.41 42.44 -11.82
C GLY A 75 -11.29 40.91 -11.64
N GLY A 76 -10.11 40.35 -11.87
CA GLY A 76 -9.73 38.98 -11.54
C GLY A 76 -8.64 38.91 -10.46
N PHE A 77 -8.13 37.70 -10.25
CA PHE A 77 -7.13 37.33 -9.26
C PHE A 77 -5.85 36.90 -9.97
N GLU A 78 -4.72 37.48 -9.57
CA GLU A 78 -3.43 37.04 -10.09
C GLU A 78 -3.00 35.78 -9.34
N VAL A 79 -2.79 34.70 -10.09
CA VAL A 79 -2.40 33.40 -9.58
C VAL A 79 -1.06 33.02 -10.19
N GLU A 80 -0.06 32.77 -9.35
CA GLU A 80 1.22 32.22 -9.76
C GLU A 80 1.22 30.71 -9.47
N THR A 81 1.51 29.89 -10.47
CA THR A 81 1.58 28.43 -10.33
C THR A 81 2.95 27.90 -10.73
N GLY A 82 3.70 27.42 -9.74
CA GLY A 82 4.97 26.73 -9.91
C GLY A 82 4.83 25.22 -9.81
N VAL A 83 5.81 24.47 -10.33
CA VAL A 83 5.87 23.01 -10.23
C VAL A 83 7.06 22.60 -9.38
N ASP A 84 6.76 22.06 -8.20
CA ASP A 84 7.77 21.54 -7.27
C ASP A 84 8.35 20.20 -7.80
N PHE A 85 7.48 19.35 -8.34
CA PHE A 85 7.84 18.04 -8.87
C PHE A 85 7.08 17.74 -10.16
N LEU A 86 7.78 17.18 -11.14
CA LEU A 86 7.23 16.67 -12.39
C LEU A 86 7.98 15.39 -12.77
N ALA A 87 7.24 14.31 -12.93
CA ALA A 87 7.66 13.12 -13.63
C ALA A 87 6.77 12.94 -14.86
N PHE A 88 7.40 12.76 -16.02
CA PHE A 88 6.74 12.53 -17.29
C PHE A 88 7.38 11.32 -17.97
N ASP A 89 6.56 10.33 -18.26
CA ASP A 89 6.92 9.08 -18.91
C ASP A 89 6.13 8.94 -20.23
N SER A 90 6.79 8.38 -21.25
CA SER A 90 6.21 8.10 -22.56
C SER A 90 6.56 6.67 -22.96
N ASP A 91 5.56 5.83 -23.23
CA ASP A 91 5.70 4.39 -23.49
C ASP A 91 6.62 3.68 -22.44
N GLY A 92 6.45 4.04 -21.17
CA GLY A 92 7.23 3.52 -20.04
C GLY A 92 8.68 4.03 -19.95
N ARG A 93 9.09 4.99 -20.78
CA ARG A 93 10.41 5.64 -20.74
C ARG A 93 10.30 7.02 -20.08
N GLU A 94 11.14 7.24 -19.06
CA GLU A 94 11.23 8.53 -18.37
C GLU A 94 11.78 9.60 -19.33
N VAL A 95 10.94 10.60 -19.62
CA VAL A 95 11.28 11.75 -20.48
C VAL A 95 11.82 12.88 -19.63
N VAL A 96 11.13 13.22 -18.53
CA VAL A 96 11.52 14.26 -17.57
C VAL A 96 11.24 13.77 -16.15
N ASN A 97 12.19 14.00 -15.23
CA ASN A 97 11.98 13.80 -13.81
C ASN A 97 12.76 14.84 -13.01
N THR A 98 12.06 15.86 -12.50
CA THR A 98 12.70 17.02 -11.87
C THR A 98 13.50 16.69 -10.60
N ARG A 99 13.27 15.53 -9.96
CA ARG A 99 14.08 15.06 -8.83
C ARG A 99 15.50 14.63 -9.21
N LYS A 100 15.71 14.23 -10.47
CA LYS A 100 17.00 13.75 -10.96
C LYS A 100 17.80 14.83 -11.69
N LEU A 101 17.24 16.04 -11.82
CA LEU A 101 17.85 17.10 -12.63
C LEU A 101 18.96 17.86 -11.89
N ASP A 102 19.04 17.76 -10.57
CA ASP A 102 20.06 18.45 -9.76
C ASP A 102 21.49 17.92 -10.01
N HIS A 103 21.64 16.73 -10.61
CA HIS A 103 22.92 16.17 -11.07
C HIS A 103 23.08 16.17 -12.60
N GLY A 104 22.24 16.93 -13.32
CA GLY A 104 22.21 16.99 -14.78
C GLY A 104 23.03 18.15 -15.39
N SER A 105 23.01 18.22 -16.74
CA SER A 105 23.57 19.35 -17.50
C SER A 105 22.92 20.69 -17.13
N ASP A 106 23.60 21.82 -17.38
CA ASP A 106 23.10 23.17 -17.09
C ASP A 106 21.67 23.39 -17.62
N ARG A 107 21.37 22.87 -18.81
CA ARG A 107 20.04 22.90 -19.43
C ARG A 107 18.95 22.25 -18.58
N LYS A 108 19.23 21.09 -17.97
CA LYS A 108 18.29 20.37 -17.11
C LYS A 108 18.00 21.16 -15.84
N ARG A 109 19.02 21.82 -15.29
CA ARG A 109 18.87 22.74 -14.15
C ARG A 109 18.08 24.01 -14.51
N ALA A 110 18.30 24.59 -15.69
CA ALA A 110 17.53 25.72 -16.19
C ALA A 110 16.04 25.36 -16.38
N MET A 111 15.74 24.20 -16.97
CA MET A 111 14.35 23.72 -17.08
C MET A 111 13.71 23.53 -15.71
N ALA A 112 14.38 22.88 -14.76
CA ALA A 112 13.87 22.72 -13.41
C ALA A 112 13.60 24.07 -12.73
N ARG A 113 14.48 25.05 -12.93
CA ARG A 113 14.34 26.41 -12.42
C ARG A 113 13.13 27.12 -13.03
N LEU A 114 12.94 27.05 -14.35
CA LEU A 114 11.79 27.65 -15.03
C LEU A 114 10.47 27.07 -14.51
N LEU A 115 10.39 25.74 -14.37
CA LEU A 115 9.21 25.05 -13.86
C LEU A 115 8.89 25.40 -12.41
N ARG A 116 9.91 25.49 -11.55
CA ARG A 116 9.74 25.91 -10.15
C ARG A 116 9.35 27.39 -10.04
N GLY A 117 9.89 28.24 -10.91
CA GLY A 117 9.52 29.66 -11.01
C GLY A 117 8.07 29.87 -11.46
N GLY A 118 7.57 28.97 -12.31
CA GLY A 118 6.16 28.86 -12.61
C GLY A 118 5.63 29.86 -13.63
N ILE A 119 4.30 29.89 -13.75
CA ILE A 119 3.55 30.80 -14.61
C ILE A 119 2.66 31.73 -13.80
N ARG A 120 2.46 32.96 -14.28
CA ARG A 120 1.50 33.92 -13.77
C ARG A 120 0.31 34.02 -14.72
N GLN A 121 -0.89 34.04 -14.15
CA GLN A 121 -2.16 34.18 -14.88
C GLN A 121 -3.18 35.03 -14.12
N THR A 122 -4.16 35.60 -14.83
CA THR A 122 -5.30 36.28 -14.21
C THR A 122 -6.54 35.39 -14.28
N VAL A 123 -7.11 35.01 -13.13
CA VAL A 123 -8.31 34.17 -13.05
C VAL A 123 -9.52 35.05 -12.70
N ASP A 124 -10.56 35.03 -13.52
CA ASP A 124 -11.77 35.81 -13.26
C ASP A 124 -12.69 35.17 -12.20
N PRO A 125 -13.76 35.85 -11.73
CA PRO A 125 -14.69 35.28 -10.74
C PRO A 125 -15.43 34.02 -11.22
N GLN A 126 -15.45 33.75 -12.52
CA GLN A 126 -15.96 32.52 -13.12
C GLN A 126 -14.87 31.44 -13.17
N GLY A 127 -13.70 31.67 -12.59
CA GLY A 127 -12.62 30.68 -12.58
C GLY A 127 -11.97 30.46 -13.95
N VAL A 128 -12.16 31.36 -14.92
CA VAL A 128 -11.51 31.28 -16.24
C VAL A 128 -10.16 31.99 -16.16
N ALA A 129 -9.09 31.30 -16.57
CA ALA A 129 -7.75 31.89 -16.60
C ALA A 129 -7.49 32.64 -17.92
N HIS A 130 -6.94 33.84 -17.80
CA HIS A 130 -6.62 34.78 -18.88
C HIS A 130 -5.16 35.19 -18.80
N GLY A 131 -4.43 35.04 -19.92
CA GLY A 131 -2.99 35.30 -20.00
C GLY A 131 -2.17 34.30 -19.18
N ALA A 132 -1.12 33.73 -19.76
CA ALA A 132 -0.19 32.87 -19.03
C ALA A 132 1.23 33.20 -19.47
N GLU A 133 2.04 33.73 -18.55
CA GLU A 133 3.44 34.10 -18.77
C GLU A 133 4.33 33.40 -17.75
N PHE A 134 5.55 33.01 -18.13
CA PHE A 134 6.51 32.47 -17.17
C PHE A 134 7.06 33.59 -16.28
N VAL A 135 7.18 33.32 -14.98
CA VAL A 135 7.70 34.29 -14.00
C VAL A 135 9.20 34.55 -14.23
N ASP A 136 9.98 33.53 -14.61
CA ASP A 136 11.41 33.62 -14.90
C ASP A 136 11.67 33.76 -16.42
N ALA A 137 11.41 34.97 -16.95
CA ALA A 137 11.59 35.27 -18.38
C ALA A 137 13.04 35.13 -18.88
N GLU A 138 14.03 35.33 -18.00
CA GLU A 138 15.45 35.15 -18.33
C GLU A 138 15.77 33.67 -18.61
N THR A 139 15.32 32.79 -17.72
CA THR A 139 15.52 31.34 -17.90
C THR A 139 14.72 30.82 -19.10
N LEU A 140 13.52 31.36 -19.36
CA LEU A 140 12.74 31.05 -20.55
C LEU A 140 13.53 31.37 -21.83
N ALA A 141 14.04 32.59 -21.96
CA ALA A 141 14.82 33.02 -23.12
C ALA A 141 16.07 32.14 -23.35
N SER A 142 16.68 31.64 -22.27
CA SER A 142 17.82 30.71 -22.37
C SER A 142 17.48 29.31 -22.89
N LEU A 143 16.19 28.96 -22.91
CA LEU A 143 15.67 27.65 -23.31
C LEU A 143 14.90 27.68 -24.64
N GLU A 144 14.45 28.86 -25.10
CA GLU A 144 13.56 29.03 -26.26
C GLU A 144 14.15 28.50 -27.58
N GLU A 145 15.43 28.75 -27.86
CA GLU A 145 16.08 28.27 -29.10
C GLU A 145 16.29 26.74 -29.13
N ASP A 146 16.22 26.11 -27.97
CA ASP A 146 16.61 24.71 -27.76
C ASP A 146 15.43 23.76 -27.55
N LEU A 147 14.21 24.28 -27.39
CA LEU A 147 13.00 23.49 -27.13
C LEU A 147 12.20 23.27 -28.42
N PRO A 148 11.59 22.09 -28.61
CA PRO A 148 10.68 21.86 -29.73
C PRO A 148 9.56 22.89 -29.74
N ASP A 149 9.21 23.39 -30.93
CA ASP A 149 8.10 24.31 -31.14
C ASP A 149 6.83 23.79 -30.43
N GLY A 150 6.27 24.60 -29.53
CA GLY A 150 5.05 24.28 -28.78
C GLY A 150 5.24 23.55 -27.44
N ALA A 151 6.43 23.03 -27.12
CA ALA A 151 6.64 22.31 -25.84
C ALA A 151 6.37 23.20 -24.62
N LEU A 152 6.84 24.45 -24.64
CA LEU A 152 6.61 25.43 -23.56
C LEU A 152 5.13 25.83 -23.43
N ALA A 153 4.43 25.96 -24.56
CA ALA A 153 3.00 26.29 -24.56
C ALA A 153 2.18 25.14 -23.94
N GLN A 154 2.53 23.89 -24.23
CA GLN A 154 1.89 22.71 -23.64
C GLN A 154 2.18 22.57 -22.16
N LEU A 155 3.43 22.83 -21.76
CA LEU A 155 3.83 22.77 -20.36
C LEU A 155 3.11 23.86 -19.55
N SER A 156 3.04 25.08 -20.09
CA SER A 156 2.24 26.18 -19.52
C SER A 156 0.77 25.81 -19.40
N GLN A 157 0.13 25.29 -20.46
CA GLN A 157 -1.27 24.84 -20.42
C GLN A 157 -1.52 23.75 -19.37
N SER A 158 -0.57 22.82 -19.20
CA SER A 158 -0.66 21.73 -18.21
C SER A 158 -0.47 22.20 -16.77
N MET A 159 0.13 23.38 -16.56
CA MET A 159 0.34 23.99 -15.25
C MET A 159 -0.87 24.82 -14.78
N VAL A 160 -1.76 25.23 -15.69
CA VAL A 160 -2.96 26.01 -15.33
C VAL A 160 -4.05 25.11 -14.73
N GLN A 161 -4.03 24.97 -13.40
CA GLN A 161 -4.97 24.10 -12.65
C GLN A 161 -6.45 24.39 -12.93
N MET A 162 -6.81 25.66 -13.13
CA MET A 162 -8.21 26.07 -13.38
C MET A 162 -8.69 25.75 -14.81
N ASN A 163 -7.78 25.64 -15.77
CA ASN A 163 -8.13 25.35 -17.17
C ASN A 163 -8.33 23.86 -17.44
N LEU A 164 -7.90 22.99 -16.52
CA LEU A 164 -8.13 21.55 -16.60
C LEU A 164 -9.64 21.20 -16.67
N PHE A 165 -10.51 22.11 -16.23
CA PHE A 165 -11.95 21.88 -16.13
C PHE A 165 -12.80 22.85 -16.95
N ASN A 166 -12.18 23.76 -17.71
CA ASN A 166 -12.68 24.58 -18.83
C ASN A 166 -14.17 25.02 -18.93
N GLY A 167 -14.95 24.98 -17.84
CA GLY A 167 -16.40 25.19 -17.87
C GLY A 167 -16.85 26.58 -17.48
N GLY A 168 -15.99 27.34 -16.80
CA GLY A 168 -16.40 28.54 -16.10
C GLY A 168 -17.42 28.23 -15.00
N LEU A 169 -17.36 28.91 -13.87
CA LEU A 169 -18.32 28.77 -12.79
C LEU A 169 -19.63 29.49 -13.18
N PRO A 170 -20.79 28.92 -12.83
CA PRO A 170 -22.07 29.45 -13.27
C PRO A 170 -22.38 30.80 -12.61
N THR A 171 -22.99 31.70 -13.36
CA THR A 171 -23.46 33.00 -12.82
C THR A 171 -24.83 32.89 -12.12
N ALA A 172 -25.52 31.77 -12.29
CA ALA A 172 -26.81 31.49 -11.67
C ALA A 172 -26.65 31.14 -10.16
N PRO A 173 -27.71 31.32 -9.34
CA PRO A 173 -27.67 30.95 -7.94
C PRO A 173 -27.35 29.48 -7.72
N LEU A 174 -26.47 29.21 -6.78
CA LEU A 174 -26.01 27.88 -6.41
C LEU A 174 -27.17 27.06 -5.81
N ARG A 175 -27.46 25.93 -6.43
CA ARG A 175 -28.43 24.94 -5.94
C ARG A 175 -28.14 23.58 -6.57
N THR A 176 -28.53 22.51 -5.89
CA THR A 176 -28.51 21.16 -6.48
C THR A 176 -29.34 21.13 -7.76
N GLY A 177 -28.80 20.48 -8.79
CA GLY A 177 -29.38 20.43 -10.14
C GLY A 177 -29.09 21.64 -11.02
N LEU A 178 -28.29 22.62 -10.57
CA LEU A 178 -27.80 23.69 -11.44
C LEU A 178 -26.87 23.10 -12.52
N THR A 179 -27.14 23.43 -13.78
CA THR A 179 -26.40 22.92 -14.94
C THR A 179 -25.78 24.04 -15.78
N TRP A 180 -24.58 23.81 -16.31
CA TRP A 180 -23.97 24.66 -17.33
C TRP A 180 -23.08 23.83 -18.27
N GLN A 181 -22.65 24.43 -19.38
CA GLN A 181 -21.90 23.73 -20.42
C GLN A 181 -20.57 24.42 -20.70
N SER A 182 -19.51 23.63 -20.90
CA SER A 182 -18.27 24.09 -21.50
C SER A 182 -18.30 23.90 -23.02
N PRO A 183 -17.77 24.85 -23.80
CA PRO A 183 -17.50 24.59 -25.21
C PRO A 183 -16.40 23.54 -25.36
N ALA A 184 -16.41 22.82 -26.49
CA ALA A 184 -15.28 21.98 -26.88
C ALA A 184 -14.06 22.86 -27.17
N VAL A 185 -12.87 22.38 -26.79
CA VAL A 185 -11.60 23.01 -27.16
C VAL A 185 -10.84 22.08 -28.09
N THR A 186 -10.53 22.61 -29.27
CA THR A 186 -9.71 21.93 -30.27
C THR A 186 -8.31 21.68 -29.72
N GLY A 187 -7.86 20.44 -29.79
CA GLY A 187 -6.49 20.06 -29.49
C GLY A 187 -5.50 20.65 -30.50
N SER A 188 -4.22 20.61 -30.15
CA SER A 188 -3.11 20.89 -31.07
C SER A 188 -2.58 19.59 -31.67
N ASN A 189 -1.62 19.65 -32.60
CA ASN A 189 -0.94 18.46 -33.13
C ASN A 189 -0.30 17.57 -32.05
N HIS A 190 -0.11 18.11 -30.83
CA HIS A 190 0.53 17.45 -29.72
C HIS A 190 -0.34 17.38 -28.46
N SER A 191 -1.61 17.84 -28.47
CA SER A 191 -2.51 17.76 -27.32
C SER A 191 -3.89 17.21 -27.69
N ALA A 192 -4.48 16.41 -26.81
CA ALA A 192 -5.82 15.90 -27.01
C ALA A 192 -6.85 17.05 -26.96
N ALA A 193 -7.89 16.95 -27.77
CA ALA A 193 -9.03 17.85 -27.66
C ALA A 193 -9.77 17.64 -26.33
N LEU A 194 -10.38 18.70 -25.81
CA LEU A 194 -11.33 18.61 -24.70
C LEU A 194 -12.74 18.65 -25.31
N PRO A 195 -13.57 17.60 -25.15
CA PRO A 195 -14.93 17.62 -25.65
C PRO A 195 -15.78 18.67 -24.93
N ALA A 196 -16.92 19.02 -25.52
CA ALA A 196 -17.92 19.80 -24.82
C ALA A 196 -18.45 18.97 -23.63
N MET A 197 -18.54 19.58 -22.44
CA MET A 197 -18.97 18.90 -21.23
C MET A 197 -20.14 19.64 -20.60
N THR A 198 -21.01 18.88 -19.93
CA THR A 198 -22.10 19.43 -19.11
C THR A 198 -21.77 19.17 -17.64
N TYR A 199 -21.81 20.24 -16.86
CA TYR A 199 -21.55 20.24 -15.43
C TYR A 199 -22.87 20.36 -14.68
N THR A 200 -23.10 19.53 -13.67
CA THR A 200 -24.32 19.52 -12.86
C THR A 200 -23.99 19.50 -11.38
N VAL A 201 -24.48 20.47 -10.61
CA VAL A 201 -24.31 20.46 -9.14
C VAL A 201 -25.07 19.27 -8.56
N SER A 202 -24.34 18.27 -8.05
CA SER A 202 -24.92 17.07 -7.46
C SER A 202 -25.16 17.19 -5.95
N ALA A 203 -24.37 18.00 -5.24
CA ALA A 203 -24.56 18.29 -3.82
C ALA A 203 -23.99 19.66 -3.41
N VAL A 204 -24.61 20.28 -2.40
CA VAL A 204 -24.15 21.52 -1.77
C VAL A 204 -24.10 21.30 -0.26
N ASP A 205 -22.90 21.19 0.29
CA ASP A 205 -22.64 20.98 1.71
C ASP A 205 -22.22 22.30 2.38
N ALA A 206 -21.92 22.27 3.69
CA ALA A 206 -21.51 23.46 4.44
C ALA A 206 -20.26 24.14 3.85
N ASP A 207 -19.25 23.33 3.50
CA ASP A 207 -17.94 23.84 3.07
C ASP A 207 -17.60 23.49 1.61
N THR A 208 -18.39 22.62 0.96
CA THR A 208 -18.06 22.08 -0.36
C THR A 208 -19.25 22.07 -1.33
N VAL A 209 -18.93 22.06 -2.62
CA VAL A 209 -19.89 21.89 -3.72
C VAL A 209 -19.41 20.77 -4.62
N SER A 210 -20.23 19.73 -4.78
CA SER A 210 -19.96 18.62 -5.70
C SER A 210 -20.63 18.86 -7.05
N VAL A 211 -19.87 18.68 -8.12
CA VAL A 211 -20.30 18.88 -9.51
C VAL A 211 -20.00 17.62 -10.30
N ASP A 212 -21.01 17.04 -10.92
CA ASP A 212 -20.87 15.91 -11.83
C ASP A 212 -20.56 16.43 -13.24
N VAL A 213 -19.66 15.75 -13.94
CA VAL A 213 -19.26 16.07 -15.31
C VAL A 213 -19.72 14.97 -16.24
N THR A 214 -20.43 15.36 -17.29
CA THR A 214 -20.97 14.45 -18.31
C THR A 214 -20.55 14.92 -19.69
N GLN A 215 -20.36 13.98 -20.61
CA GLN A 215 -20.15 14.25 -22.02
C GLN A 215 -21.36 13.80 -22.84
N PRO A 216 -21.64 14.45 -23.99
CA PRO A 216 -22.61 13.92 -24.95
C PRO A 216 -22.19 12.50 -25.40
N SER A 217 -23.13 11.56 -25.40
CA SER A 217 -22.93 10.21 -25.95
C SER A 217 -23.60 10.07 -27.32
N GLU A 218 -23.12 9.15 -28.15
CA GLU A 218 -23.72 8.82 -29.45
C GLU A 218 -25.16 8.29 -29.32
N ASP A 219 -25.44 7.57 -28.22
CA ASP A 219 -26.76 6.99 -27.93
C ASP A 219 -27.74 7.99 -27.30
N GLY A 220 -27.34 9.26 -27.16
CA GLY A 220 -28.17 10.36 -26.65
C GLY A 220 -28.32 10.42 -25.12
N THR A 221 -27.84 9.41 -24.39
CA THR A 221 -27.76 9.45 -22.91
C THR A 221 -26.40 10.01 -22.50
N PRO A 222 -26.30 11.13 -21.76
CA PRO A 222 -25.01 11.68 -21.39
C PRO A 222 -24.17 10.69 -20.56
N ASP A 223 -22.93 10.46 -20.99
CA ASP A 223 -22.01 9.58 -20.27
C ASP A 223 -21.36 10.36 -19.13
N LYS A 224 -21.38 9.82 -17.92
CA LYS A 224 -20.66 10.42 -16.79
C LYS A 224 -19.17 10.18 -16.98
N VAL A 225 -18.42 11.27 -17.11
CA VAL A 225 -16.98 11.27 -17.33
C VAL A 225 -16.20 11.70 -16.10
N GLY A 226 -16.87 12.14 -15.04
CA GLY A 226 -16.15 12.55 -13.84
C GLY A 226 -16.92 13.43 -12.87
N TYR A 227 -16.15 14.11 -12.02
CA TYR A 227 -16.65 15.07 -11.04
C TYR A 227 -15.60 16.11 -10.68
N ILE A 228 -16.06 17.22 -10.10
CA ILE A 228 -15.24 18.24 -9.47
C ILE A 228 -15.85 18.59 -8.10
N LEU A 229 -15.00 18.67 -7.08
CA LEU A 229 -15.35 19.13 -5.74
C LEU A 229 -14.72 20.50 -5.53
N PHE A 230 -15.54 21.52 -5.28
CA PHE A 230 -15.09 22.87 -5.01
C PHE A 230 -15.22 23.22 -3.52
N GLU A 231 -14.33 24.07 -3.03
CA GLU A 231 -14.48 24.76 -1.76
C GLU A 231 -15.54 25.86 -1.92
N ARG A 232 -16.62 25.78 -1.14
CA ARG A 232 -17.78 26.69 -1.28
C ARG A 232 -17.40 28.15 -1.01
N GLY A 233 -16.49 28.37 -0.07
CA GLY A 233 -16.06 29.70 0.37
C GLY A 233 -15.29 30.47 -0.70
N THR A 234 -14.40 29.80 -1.43
CA THR A 234 -13.40 30.44 -2.32
C THR A 234 -13.54 30.05 -3.79
N GLY A 235 -14.20 28.94 -4.10
CA GLY A 235 -14.27 28.37 -5.45
C GLY A 235 -13.01 27.60 -5.88
N TRP A 236 -12.04 27.38 -4.99
CA TRP A 236 -10.89 26.52 -5.31
C TRP A 236 -11.33 25.06 -5.53
N PRO A 237 -10.81 24.36 -6.55
CA PRO A 237 -10.94 22.91 -6.62
C PRO A 237 -10.25 22.26 -5.41
N LEU A 238 -10.94 21.32 -4.79
CA LEU A 238 -10.40 20.44 -3.75
C LEU A 238 -9.92 19.13 -4.38
N GLN A 239 -10.76 18.54 -5.22
CA GLN A 239 -10.50 17.29 -5.92
C GLN A 239 -11.25 17.29 -7.25
N ALA A 240 -10.70 16.63 -8.26
CA ALA A 240 -11.41 16.37 -9.50
C ALA A 240 -10.91 15.09 -10.16
N THR A 241 -11.80 14.41 -10.86
CA THR A 241 -11.50 13.27 -11.71
C THR A 241 -12.23 13.45 -13.03
N LEU A 242 -11.53 13.27 -14.15
CA LEU A 242 -12.08 13.20 -15.50
C LEU A 242 -11.50 11.97 -16.22
N ASP A 243 -12.35 11.19 -16.87
CA ASP A 243 -12.00 10.10 -17.78
C ASP A 243 -12.92 10.20 -18.99
N TYR A 244 -12.35 10.61 -20.12
CA TYR A 244 -13.10 10.82 -21.35
C TYR A 244 -12.31 10.32 -22.55
N THR A 245 -13.05 10.01 -23.61
CA THR A 245 -12.50 9.55 -24.88
C THR A 245 -12.92 10.48 -25.99
N VAL A 246 -11.97 10.84 -26.86
CA VAL A 246 -12.22 11.75 -27.99
C VAL A 246 -11.53 11.27 -29.25
N HIS A 247 -12.21 11.40 -30.39
CA HIS A 247 -11.58 11.26 -31.71
C HIS A 247 -10.84 12.55 -32.04
N THR A 248 -9.54 12.46 -32.31
CA THR A 248 -8.68 13.61 -32.56
C THR A 248 -7.67 13.34 -33.66
N ASN A 249 -7.15 14.40 -34.27
CA ASN A 249 -5.99 14.31 -35.14
C ASN A 249 -4.76 14.75 -34.33
N MET A 250 -3.91 13.79 -33.98
CA MET A 250 -2.65 14.05 -33.28
C MET A 250 -1.52 13.35 -34.03
N MET A 251 -0.36 14.02 -34.12
CA MET A 251 0.81 13.51 -34.85
C MET A 251 0.46 13.10 -36.30
N ASP A 252 -0.34 13.91 -36.99
CA ASP A 252 -0.83 13.68 -38.37
C ASP A 252 -1.62 12.37 -38.57
N HIS A 253 -2.12 11.78 -37.48
CA HIS A 253 -2.94 10.58 -37.48
C HIS A 253 -4.31 10.83 -36.84
N ALA A 254 -5.36 10.22 -37.40
CA ALA A 254 -6.67 10.13 -36.76
C ALA A 254 -6.61 9.03 -35.68
N LEU A 255 -6.84 9.43 -34.43
CA LEU A 255 -6.68 8.60 -33.23
C LEU A 255 -7.90 8.71 -32.32
N VAL A 256 -8.13 7.64 -31.56
CA VAL A 256 -8.92 7.65 -30.34
C VAL A 256 -7.99 7.95 -29.17
N ALA A 257 -8.22 9.07 -28.50
CA ALA A 257 -7.48 9.50 -27.31
C ALA A 257 -8.34 9.32 -26.06
N ARG A 258 -7.91 8.45 -25.13
CA ARG A 258 -8.51 8.34 -23.80
C ARG A 258 -7.66 9.12 -22.81
N ALA A 259 -8.22 10.19 -22.25
CA ALA A 259 -7.54 11.05 -21.30
C ALA A 259 -8.11 10.83 -19.89
N ARG A 260 -7.21 10.60 -18.93
CA ARG A 260 -7.53 10.43 -17.50
C ARG A 260 -6.81 11.49 -16.70
N ILE A 261 -7.56 12.38 -16.06
CA ILE A 261 -7.07 13.52 -15.29
C ILE A 261 -7.53 13.39 -13.85
N ASN A 262 -6.62 13.45 -12.90
CA ASN A 262 -6.92 13.50 -11.48
C ASN A 262 -6.19 14.67 -10.82
N LEU A 263 -6.96 15.54 -10.17
CA LEU A 263 -6.45 16.67 -9.41
C LEU A 263 -6.82 16.47 -7.94
N ARG A 264 -5.88 16.72 -7.02
CA ARG A 264 -6.12 16.69 -5.58
C ARG A 264 -5.31 17.78 -4.87
N ARG A 265 -5.98 18.67 -4.14
CA ARG A 265 -5.32 19.61 -3.22
C ARG A 265 -4.65 18.82 -2.08
N ALA A 266 -3.42 19.18 -1.72
CA ALA A 266 -2.58 18.37 -0.84
C ALA A 266 -3.15 18.18 0.57
N ASP A 267 -4.02 19.08 1.02
CA ASP A 267 -4.74 18.99 2.29
C ASP A 267 -5.92 18.00 2.26
N GLN A 268 -6.25 17.43 1.10
CA GLN A 268 -7.33 16.46 0.95
C GLN A 268 -6.86 15.02 1.15
N PRO A 269 -7.73 14.14 1.70
CA PRO A 269 -7.42 12.73 1.88
C PRO A 269 -6.96 12.05 0.59
N SER A 270 -6.06 11.10 0.74
CA SER A 270 -5.40 10.40 -0.36
C SER A 270 -6.34 9.48 -1.10
N PRO A 271 -6.14 9.35 -2.44
CA PRO A 271 -6.87 8.35 -3.19
C PRO A 271 -6.53 6.98 -2.62
N VAL A 272 -7.55 6.16 -2.44
CA VAL A 272 -7.36 4.79 -2.00
C VAL A 272 -6.99 3.94 -3.21
N PRO A 273 -6.02 3.01 -3.09
CA PRO A 273 -5.66 2.10 -4.17
C PRO A 273 -6.87 1.29 -4.67
N ASP A 274 -6.91 1.03 -5.97
CA ASP A 274 -8.04 0.34 -6.62
C ASP A 274 -8.27 -1.05 -6.05
N LEU A 275 -7.19 -1.79 -5.76
CA LEU A 275 -7.26 -3.12 -5.17
C LEU A 275 -8.12 -3.15 -3.90
N ARG A 276 -8.16 -2.07 -3.11
CA ARG A 276 -9.07 -1.99 -1.96
C ARG A 276 -10.52 -1.82 -2.38
N TYR A 277 -10.80 -1.02 -3.41
CA TYR A 277 -12.15 -0.94 -3.97
C TYR A 277 -12.55 -2.27 -4.63
N GLU A 278 -11.68 -2.88 -5.43
CA GLU A 278 -11.91 -4.19 -6.05
C GLU A 278 -12.23 -5.25 -5.00
N HIS A 279 -11.47 -5.29 -3.90
CA HIS A 279 -11.76 -6.21 -2.79
C HIS A 279 -13.13 -5.94 -2.15
N MET A 280 -13.49 -4.67 -1.90
CA MET A 280 -14.82 -4.33 -1.36
C MET A 280 -15.96 -4.62 -2.33
N VAL A 281 -15.77 -4.37 -3.63
CA VAL A 281 -16.76 -4.68 -4.67
C VAL A 281 -16.93 -6.19 -4.77
N ARG A 282 -15.84 -6.96 -4.79
CA ARG A 282 -15.89 -8.43 -4.80
C ARG A 282 -16.66 -8.97 -3.59
N MET A 283 -16.32 -8.50 -2.39
CA MET A 283 -17.04 -8.85 -1.16
C MET A 283 -18.54 -8.50 -1.22
N ALA A 284 -18.90 -7.40 -1.89
CA ALA A 284 -20.29 -6.98 -2.05
C ALA A 284 -21.06 -7.81 -3.10
N LEU A 285 -20.38 -8.38 -4.09
CA LEU A 285 -20.99 -9.17 -5.16
C LEU A 285 -21.03 -10.67 -4.86
N GLU A 286 -19.95 -11.23 -4.34
CA GLU A 286 -19.81 -12.68 -4.12
C GLU A 286 -20.28 -13.10 -2.71
N GLY A 287 -20.16 -12.21 -1.72
CA GLY A 287 -20.29 -12.59 -0.31
C GLY A 287 -19.28 -13.66 0.11
N PHE A 288 -19.46 -14.24 1.29
CA PHE A 288 -18.62 -15.35 1.76
C PHE A 288 -19.35 -16.19 2.83
N PRO A 289 -19.03 -17.50 2.92
CA PRO A 289 -19.56 -18.35 3.97
C PRO A 289 -18.92 -18.00 5.32
N VAL A 290 -19.74 -18.00 6.37
CA VAL A 290 -19.30 -17.82 7.75
C VAL A 290 -19.52 -19.12 8.49
N ASP A 291 -18.47 -19.62 9.16
CA ASP A 291 -18.53 -20.77 10.06
C ASP A 291 -18.12 -20.34 11.47
N LEU A 292 -19.10 -20.13 12.34
CA LEU A 292 -18.91 -19.73 13.74
C LEU A 292 -18.49 -20.89 14.63
N SER A 293 -18.40 -22.13 14.13
CA SER A 293 -17.78 -23.24 14.87
C SER A 293 -16.25 -23.19 14.81
N ASN A 294 -15.69 -22.52 13.78
CA ASN A 294 -14.26 -22.28 13.66
C ASN A 294 -13.82 -21.13 14.61
N PRO A 295 -12.87 -21.38 15.55
CA PRO A 295 -12.37 -20.37 16.47
C PRO A 295 -11.74 -19.15 15.78
N ASP A 296 -11.05 -19.34 14.65
CA ASP A 296 -10.41 -18.24 13.92
C ASP A 296 -11.46 -17.36 13.25
N THR A 297 -12.50 -17.96 12.65
CA THR A 297 -13.65 -17.20 12.15
C THR A 297 -14.26 -16.38 13.26
N ARG A 298 -14.57 -16.96 14.44
CA ARG A 298 -15.11 -16.18 15.56
C ARG A 298 -14.19 -15.02 15.96
N ARG A 299 -12.88 -15.24 16.01
CA ARG A 299 -11.88 -14.24 16.42
C ARG A 299 -11.74 -13.06 15.45
N TYR A 300 -11.82 -13.31 14.15
CA TYR A 300 -11.57 -12.30 13.11
C TYR A 300 -12.84 -11.79 12.42
N PHE A 301 -13.97 -12.50 12.57
CA PHE A 301 -15.28 -12.08 12.07
C PHE A 301 -16.11 -11.38 13.14
N LEU A 302 -16.11 -11.77 14.43
CA LEU A 302 -16.99 -11.14 15.41
C LEU A 302 -16.24 -10.14 16.30
N PRO A 303 -16.73 -8.89 16.46
CA PRO A 303 -16.16 -7.97 17.44
C PRO A 303 -16.46 -8.41 18.90
N PRO A 304 -15.55 -8.11 19.87
CA PRO A 304 -14.25 -7.48 19.67
C PRO A 304 -13.33 -8.43 18.91
N PHE A 305 -12.76 -7.95 17.82
CA PHE A 305 -11.77 -8.72 17.07
C PHE A 305 -10.64 -9.07 18.03
N GLY A 306 -9.88 -10.12 17.76
CA GLY A 306 -8.72 -10.50 18.59
C GLY A 306 -7.54 -9.52 18.55
N ILE A 307 -7.83 -8.21 18.66
CA ILE A 307 -6.99 -7.03 18.58
C ILE A 307 -6.57 -6.61 19.98
N LYS A 308 -5.41 -5.95 20.06
CA LYS A 308 -4.90 -5.41 21.31
C LYS A 308 -5.50 -4.02 21.60
N PRO A 309 -5.56 -3.61 22.88
CA PRO A 309 -5.89 -2.24 23.24
C PRO A 309 -5.00 -1.22 22.51
N ALA A 310 -5.58 -0.08 22.11
CA ALA A 310 -4.89 0.89 21.25
C ALA A 310 -3.63 1.50 21.91
N ASP A 311 -3.59 1.58 23.25
CA ASP A 311 -2.44 1.99 24.05
C ASP A 311 -1.32 0.94 24.02
N GLU A 312 -1.61 -0.34 24.22
CA GLU A 312 -0.62 -1.42 24.09
C GLU A 312 -0.03 -1.46 22.67
N VAL A 313 -0.88 -1.28 21.65
CA VAL A 313 -0.42 -1.22 20.25
C VAL A 313 0.46 0.00 20.01
N LEU A 314 0.10 1.16 20.56
CA LEU A 314 0.87 2.38 20.38
C LEU A 314 2.25 2.30 21.05
N ASP A 315 2.35 1.68 22.22
CA ASP A 315 3.63 1.48 22.91
C ASP A 315 4.55 0.57 22.10
N ALA A 316 4.04 -0.56 21.62
CA ALA A 316 4.79 -1.46 20.75
C ALA A 316 5.16 -0.79 19.42
N PHE A 317 4.22 -0.06 18.81
CA PHE A 317 4.43 0.70 17.58
C PHE A 317 5.52 1.77 17.75
N ASN A 318 5.50 2.55 18.82
CA ASN A 318 6.48 3.59 19.10
C ASN A 318 7.87 3.00 19.36
N SER A 319 7.95 1.87 20.07
CA SER A 319 9.24 1.17 20.27
C SER A 319 9.87 0.71 18.95
N GLU A 320 9.04 0.46 17.93
CA GLU A 320 9.48 0.03 16.62
C GLU A 320 9.54 1.14 15.57
N LEU A 321 8.97 2.31 15.80
CA LEU A 321 8.94 3.39 14.82
C LEU A 321 10.32 4.05 14.72
N MET A 322 10.89 4.08 13.51
CA MET A 322 12.21 4.67 13.26
C MET A 322 12.12 5.83 12.28
N TRP A 323 12.98 6.81 12.49
CA TRP A 323 13.35 7.81 11.52
C TRP A 323 14.76 7.50 11.00
N MET A 324 14.86 7.27 9.69
CA MET A 324 16.13 7.02 9.01
C MET A 324 16.67 8.35 8.50
N PRO A 325 17.90 8.76 8.84
CA PRO A 325 18.50 9.95 8.27
C PRO A 325 18.85 9.74 6.78
N PRO A 326 19.00 10.83 6.00
CA PRO A 326 19.50 10.75 4.64
C PRO A 326 20.86 10.05 4.59
N ASN A 327 21.06 9.15 3.62
CA ASN A 327 22.36 8.50 3.41
C ASN A 327 23.28 9.33 2.48
N ASP A 328 24.58 9.00 2.46
CA ASP A 328 25.61 9.69 1.66
C ASP A 328 25.32 9.69 0.14
N ALA A 329 24.48 8.76 -0.33
CA ALA A 329 24.04 8.69 -1.72
C ALA A 329 22.86 9.64 -2.04
N GLY A 330 22.44 10.47 -1.08
CA GLY A 330 21.35 11.43 -1.23
C GLY A 330 19.97 10.77 -1.37
N LYS A 331 19.83 9.48 -1.02
CA LYS A 331 18.50 8.86 -0.95
C LYS A 331 17.83 9.37 0.33
N GLU A 332 16.66 9.98 0.16
CA GLU A 332 15.77 10.34 1.26
C GLU A 332 15.30 9.06 1.96
N GLU A 333 16.03 8.63 2.99
CA GLU A 333 15.44 7.74 3.98
C GLU A 333 14.71 8.63 5.01
N GLY A 334 13.57 8.15 5.50
CA GLY A 334 12.60 8.95 6.25
C GLY A 334 11.92 8.09 7.30
N LEU A 335 10.62 8.25 7.50
CA LEU A 335 9.88 7.38 8.41
C LEU A 335 9.84 5.95 7.89
N ASP A 336 10.29 5.02 8.73
CA ASP A 336 10.17 3.58 8.57
C ASP A 336 9.12 3.06 9.56
N ILE A 337 7.92 2.82 9.05
CA ILE A 337 6.71 2.62 9.84
C ILE A 337 6.46 1.10 10.00
N PRO A 338 6.30 0.56 11.22
CA PRO A 338 5.97 -0.85 11.42
C PRO A 338 4.48 -1.10 11.12
N ILE A 339 4.14 -1.18 9.82
CA ILE A 339 2.77 -1.23 9.28
C ILE A 339 1.92 -2.34 9.92
N ARG A 340 2.52 -3.48 10.26
CA ARG A 340 1.84 -4.64 10.87
C ARG A 340 1.04 -4.27 12.12
N TRP A 341 1.63 -3.48 13.03
CA TRP A 341 0.96 -3.08 14.27
C TRP A 341 -0.33 -2.29 13.99
N LEU A 342 -0.31 -1.47 12.93
CA LEU A 342 -1.46 -0.68 12.53
C LEU A 342 -2.53 -1.55 11.85
N THR A 343 -2.15 -2.40 10.90
CA THR A 343 -3.10 -3.19 10.11
C THR A 343 -3.76 -4.31 10.91
N GLU A 344 -3.02 -5.04 11.75
CA GLU A 344 -3.57 -6.12 12.58
C GLU A 344 -4.54 -5.63 13.67
N ASN A 345 -4.45 -4.35 14.03
CA ASN A 345 -5.26 -3.75 15.10
C ASN A 345 -6.26 -2.70 14.60
N PHE A 346 -6.51 -2.64 13.29
CA PHE A 346 -7.44 -1.70 12.64
C PHE A 346 -7.20 -0.22 13.00
N ILE A 347 -5.92 0.18 13.15
CA ILE A 347 -5.53 1.58 13.35
C ILE A 347 -5.22 2.20 11.99
N ASP A 348 -6.00 3.21 11.60
CA ASP A 348 -5.82 3.96 10.34
C ASP A 348 -5.30 5.38 10.65
N PRO A 349 -4.02 5.66 10.41
CA PRO A 349 -3.48 7.00 10.60
C PRO A 349 -3.91 7.93 9.48
N LEU A 350 -4.37 9.12 9.86
CA LEU A 350 -4.98 10.08 8.95
C LEU A 350 -3.96 11.12 8.50
N LYS A 351 -3.36 11.86 9.43
CA LYS A 351 -2.39 12.92 9.12
C LYS A 351 -1.50 13.25 10.31
N VAL A 352 -0.30 13.74 10.02
CA VAL A 352 0.59 14.37 11.00
C VAL A 352 0.19 15.83 11.13
N THR A 353 -0.13 16.27 12.35
CA THR A 353 -0.55 17.66 12.63
C THR A 353 0.59 18.51 13.15
N SER A 354 1.59 17.92 13.80
CA SER A 354 2.78 18.62 14.29
C SER A 354 3.98 17.67 14.40
N VAL A 355 5.19 18.22 14.31
CA VAL A 355 6.45 17.50 14.54
C VAL A 355 7.32 18.30 15.50
N THR A 356 7.80 17.64 16.56
CA THR A 356 8.76 18.18 17.53
C THR A 356 10.04 17.37 17.47
N LEU A 357 11.17 18.06 17.36
CA LEU A 357 12.51 17.46 17.29
C LEU A 357 13.13 17.47 18.69
N ARG A 358 13.54 16.31 19.18
CA ARG A 358 14.09 16.12 20.54
C ARG A 358 15.53 15.65 20.48
N ASP A 359 16.35 16.17 21.38
CA ASP A 359 17.67 15.60 21.67
C ASP A 359 17.61 14.48 22.71
N ALA A 360 18.76 13.85 22.98
CA ALA A 360 18.87 12.75 23.94
C ALA A 360 18.53 13.15 25.40
N SER A 361 18.47 14.45 25.72
CA SER A 361 18.00 14.94 27.03
C SER A 361 16.49 15.21 27.07
N GLY A 362 15.80 15.06 25.94
CA GLY A 362 14.39 15.41 25.76
C GLY A 362 14.16 16.90 25.49
N ALA A 363 15.23 17.70 25.35
CA ALA A 363 15.11 19.12 25.04
C ALA A 363 14.75 19.31 23.57
N THR A 364 13.93 20.32 23.31
CA THR A 364 13.47 20.66 21.97
C THR A 364 14.58 21.36 21.18
N LEU A 365 14.99 20.78 20.05
CA LEU A 365 16.10 21.29 19.22
C LEU A 365 15.76 22.60 18.48
N SER A 366 14.48 22.84 18.18
CA SER A 366 13.96 24.06 17.55
C SER A 366 12.47 24.20 17.81
N GLY A 367 11.89 25.38 17.57
CA GLY A 367 10.42 25.55 17.59
C GLY A 367 9.70 24.49 16.74
N PRO A 368 8.40 24.22 17.00
CA PRO A 368 7.67 23.14 16.35
C PRO A 368 7.82 23.23 14.84
N SER A 369 8.37 22.17 14.24
CA SER A 369 8.54 22.10 12.80
C SER A 369 7.19 21.72 12.21
N ALA A 370 6.64 22.59 11.36
CA ALA A 370 5.41 22.25 10.66
C ALA A 370 5.66 21.02 9.77
N PRO A 371 4.81 19.98 9.85
CA PRO A 371 4.88 18.88 8.91
C PRO A 371 4.76 19.43 7.50
N ASN A 372 5.46 18.82 6.55
CA ASN A 372 5.29 19.16 5.16
C ASN A 372 3.82 18.89 4.81
N PRO A 373 3.03 19.88 4.35
CA PRO A 373 1.62 19.67 4.02
C PRO A 373 1.44 18.68 2.86
N ARG A 374 2.52 18.37 2.13
CA ARG A 374 2.58 17.39 1.05
C ARG A 374 2.96 15.99 1.55
N PHE A 375 3.36 15.83 2.82
CA PHE A 375 3.68 14.53 3.39
C PHE A 375 2.39 13.75 3.64
N ASP A 376 2.25 12.65 2.91
CA ASP A 376 1.07 11.81 2.89
C ASP A 376 1.33 10.53 3.68
N LEU A 377 1.02 10.56 4.99
CA LEU A 377 1.26 9.43 5.90
C LEU A 377 0.47 8.18 5.46
N GLN A 378 -0.78 8.36 5.04
CA GLN A 378 -1.63 7.25 4.61
C GLN A 378 -1.11 6.60 3.33
N ALA A 379 -0.62 7.39 2.37
CA ALA A 379 0.03 6.86 1.17
C ALA A 379 1.34 6.14 1.51
N ARG A 380 2.15 6.65 2.45
CA ARG A 380 3.40 6.00 2.89
C ARG A 380 3.16 4.61 3.47
N ILE A 381 2.07 4.44 4.24
CA ILE A 381 1.69 3.16 4.84
C ILE A 381 1.04 2.22 3.82
N SER A 382 0.40 2.75 2.80
CA SER A 382 -0.26 1.96 1.76
C SER A 382 0.68 1.54 0.62
N ALA A 383 1.96 1.92 0.67
CA ALA A 383 2.91 1.85 -0.45
C ALA A 383 3.44 0.44 -0.83
N ASP A 384 2.93 -0.64 -0.21
CA ASP A 384 3.37 -2.01 -0.51
C ASP A 384 2.90 -2.54 -1.89
N TRP A 385 2.13 -1.76 -2.66
CA TRP A 385 1.51 -2.24 -3.91
C TRP A 385 1.33 -1.11 -4.94
N PRO A 386 1.87 -1.23 -6.17
CA PRO A 386 3.29 -1.24 -6.54
C PRO A 386 3.99 0.07 -6.14
N PRO A 387 5.34 0.15 -6.19
CA PRO A 387 6.08 1.36 -5.88
C PRO A 387 5.85 2.38 -7.00
N SER A 388 4.77 3.15 -6.93
CA SER A 388 4.71 4.38 -7.69
C SER A 388 5.86 5.23 -7.19
N ARG A 389 6.79 5.59 -8.09
CA ARG A 389 7.94 6.45 -7.88
C ARG A 389 7.54 7.90 -7.52
N ARG A 390 6.34 8.07 -6.98
CA ARG A 390 5.77 9.30 -6.46
C ARG A 390 6.58 9.68 -5.27
N ALA A 391 7.60 10.43 -5.57
CA ALA A 391 7.93 11.64 -4.89
C ALA A 391 7.26 11.86 -3.52
N THR A 392 7.54 11.01 -2.52
CA THR A 392 7.05 11.26 -1.18
C THR A 392 7.72 12.55 -0.75
N ALA A 393 6.94 13.61 -0.52
CA ALA A 393 7.49 14.79 0.10
C ALA A 393 8.11 14.37 1.43
N PRO A 394 9.25 14.95 1.85
CA PRO A 394 9.82 14.66 3.15
C PRO A 394 8.81 15.01 4.26
N LEU A 395 8.90 14.34 5.41
CA LEU A 395 8.04 14.62 6.58
C LEU A 395 8.09 16.09 6.99
N LEU A 396 9.28 16.70 6.93
CA LEU A 396 9.51 18.09 7.30
C LEU A 396 9.50 18.98 6.05
N LYS A 397 9.00 20.20 6.19
CA LYS A 397 8.98 21.17 5.10
C LYS A 397 10.39 21.63 4.71
N GLU A 398 11.25 21.83 5.71
CA GLU A 398 12.65 22.23 5.54
C GLU A 398 13.57 21.08 5.99
N PRO A 399 14.68 20.84 5.28
CA PRO A 399 15.66 19.85 5.70
C PRO A 399 16.32 20.28 7.01
N LEU A 400 16.63 19.28 7.84
CA LEU A 400 17.40 19.51 9.06
C LEU A 400 18.83 19.91 8.71
N ASN A 401 19.37 20.90 9.42
CA ASN A 401 20.79 21.24 9.27
C ASN A 401 21.68 20.20 9.98
N ASP A 402 22.98 20.18 9.64
CA ASP A 402 23.95 19.21 10.19
C ASP A 402 24.00 19.19 11.73
N GLY A 403 23.81 20.35 12.37
CA GLY A 403 23.77 20.45 13.83
C GLY A 403 22.55 19.77 14.42
N GLN A 404 21.38 19.99 13.83
CA GLN A 404 20.13 19.32 14.19
C GLN A 404 20.21 17.81 13.92
N LEU A 405 20.72 17.40 12.76
CA LEU A 405 20.87 15.98 12.40
C LEU A 405 21.75 15.23 13.41
N LYS A 406 22.84 15.84 13.86
CA LYS A 406 23.75 15.23 14.85
C LYS A 406 23.18 15.20 16.26
N ALA A 407 22.32 16.15 16.62
CA ALA A 407 21.77 16.24 17.97
C ALA A 407 20.42 15.51 18.12
N LEU A 408 19.75 15.20 17.01
CA LEU A 408 18.44 14.56 16.98
C LEU A 408 18.50 13.14 17.53
N ASP A 409 17.67 12.87 18.53
CA ASP A 409 17.47 11.54 19.11
C ASP A 409 16.10 10.97 18.71
N THR A 410 15.04 11.78 18.84
CA THR A 410 13.68 11.36 18.51
C THR A 410 12.88 12.44 17.78
N LEU A 411 11.94 12.00 16.93
CA LEU A 411 10.89 12.84 16.35
C LEU A 411 9.57 12.50 17.03
N GLU A 412 9.00 13.45 17.76
CA GLU A 412 7.66 13.35 18.33
C GLU A 412 6.66 13.93 17.34
N MET A 413 5.75 13.11 16.85
CA MET A 413 4.71 13.49 15.90
C MET A 413 3.35 13.42 16.58
N THR A 414 2.55 14.47 16.46
CA THR A 414 1.12 14.37 16.79
C THR A 414 0.39 13.89 15.54
N VAL A 415 -0.29 12.75 15.65
CA VAL A 415 -0.95 12.09 14.53
C VAL A 415 -2.43 11.91 14.86
N GLU A 416 -3.29 12.40 13.97
CA GLU A 416 -4.70 12.03 14.01
C GLU A 416 -4.84 10.59 13.50
N THR A 417 -5.41 9.73 14.33
CA THR A 417 -5.56 8.29 14.05
C THR A 417 -7.01 7.89 14.26
N SER A 418 -7.51 7.00 13.40
CA SER A 418 -8.78 6.31 13.63
C SER A 418 -8.50 4.98 14.31
N VAL A 419 -9.07 4.78 15.49
CA VAL A 419 -8.90 3.56 16.29
C VAL A 419 -10.25 2.90 16.54
N PRO A 420 -10.28 1.58 16.75
CA PRO A 420 -11.45 0.88 17.26
C PRO A 420 -12.01 1.51 18.53
N ASP A 421 -13.33 1.64 18.62
CA ASP A 421 -14.03 2.10 19.81
C ASP A 421 -14.75 0.94 20.51
N THR A 422 -15.61 1.24 21.48
CA THR A 422 -16.37 0.25 22.24
C THR A 422 -17.32 -0.56 21.34
N VAL A 423 -17.41 -1.87 21.59
CA VAL A 423 -18.36 -2.75 20.90
C VAL A 423 -19.77 -2.47 21.39
N TYR A 424 -20.69 -2.19 20.46
CA TYR A 424 -22.11 -2.08 20.72
C TYR A 424 -22.81 -3.36 20.28
N GLU A 425 -23.70 -3.87 21.14
CA GLU A 425 -24.48 -5.07 20.87
C GLU A 425 -25.97 -4.78 20.88
N GLY A 426 -26.74 -5.53 20.10
CA GLY A 426 -28.19 -5.47 20.08
C GLY A 426 -28.80 -6.77 19.57
N THR A 427 -30.11 -6.92 19.75
CA THR A 427 -30.85 -8.09 19.26
C THR A 427 -32.02 -7.64 18.41
N LEU A 428 -32.11 -8.20 17.21
CA LEU A 428 -33.19 -7.95 16.26
C LEU A 428 -34.03 -9.23 16.15
N LYS A 429 -35.26 -9.19 16.66
CA LYS A 429 -36.19 -10.33 16.58
C LYS A 429 -37.00 -10.29 15.29
N LYS A 430 -37.47 -11.45 14.85
CA LYS A 430 -38.42 -11.55 13.75
C LYS A 430 -39.64 -10.65 14.01
N GLY A 431 -39.97 -9.80 13.03
CA GLY A 431 -41.05 -8.81 13.13
C GLY A 431 -40.66 -7.46 13.74
N ALA A 432 -39.45 -7.30 14.29
CA ALA A 432 -38.94 -5.99 14.67
C ALA A 432 -38.52 -5.19 13.43
N ALA A 433 -38.87 -3.90 13.37
CA ALA A 433 -38.52 -3.05 12.24
C ALA A 433 -37.04 -2.59 12.27
N SER A 434 -36.51 -2.31 13.47
CA SER A 434 -35.13 -1.85 13.64
C SER A 434 -34.62 -1.98 15.08
N VAL A 435 -33.31 -1.81 15.23
CA VAL A 435 -32.60 -1.68 16.51
C VAL A 435 -31.51 -0.61 16.37
N LYS A 436 -31.23 0.11 17.46
CA LYS A 436 -30.12 1.08 17.52
C LYS A 436 -28.91 0.43 18.18
N LEU A 437 -27.73 0.68 17.61
CA LEU A 437 -26.44 0.24 18.13
C LEU A 437 -25.59 1.49 18.44
N GLY A 438 -25.45 1.82 19.71
CA GLY A 438 -24.88 3.11 20.13
C GLY A 438 -25.72 4.31 19.68
N ASP A 439 -25.09 5.48 19.61
CA ASP A 439 -25.79 6.76 19.36
C ASP A 439 -26.02 7.07 17.88
N ALA A 440 -25.22 6.47 16.98
CA ALA A 440 -25.15 6.88 15.57
C ALA A 440 -25.54 5.80 14.55
N ILE A 441 -25.70 4.53 14.96
CA ILE A 441 -25.96 3.43 14.03
C ILE A 441 -27.36 2.86 14.26
N THR A 442 -28.13 2.77 13.19
CA THR A 442 -29.44 2.09 13.18
C THR A 442 -29.38 0.92 12.21
N VAL A 443 -29.83 -0.25 12.66
CA VAL A 443 -30.00 -1.44 11.82
C VAL A 443 -31.49 -1.67 11.63
N SER A 444 -31.98 -1.60 10.40
CA SER A 444 -33.37 -1.88 10.04
C SER A 444 -33.51 -3.14 9.19
N VAL A 445 -34.67 -3.77 9.25
CA VAL A 445 -35.00 -4.93 8.39
C VAL A 445 -35.63 -4.42 7.10
N ASP A 446 -34.96 -4.68 5.97
CA ASP A 446 -35.55 -4.46 4.64
C ASP A 446 -36.42 -5.65 4.22
N SER A 447 -35.98 -6.89 4.50
CA SER A 447 -36.79 -8.11 4.32
C SER A 447 -36.36 -9.23 5.26
N TRP A 448 -37.30 -10.10 5.64
CA TRP A 448 -37.03 -11.28 6.47
C TRP A 448 -37.86 -12.47 5.96
N SER A 449 -37.22 -13.39 5.25
CA SER A 449 -37.77 -14.67 4.82
C SER A 449 -37.00 -15.83 5.45
N PRO A 450 -37.50 -17.08 5.39
CA PRO A 450 -36.82 -18.24 5.98
C PRO A 450 -35.43 -18.53 5.39
N ASP A 451 -35.23 -18.17 4.12
CA ASP A 451 -34.05 -18.40 3.30
C ASP A 451 -33.16 -17.16 3.16
N ARG A 452 -33.66 -15.97 3.51
CA ARG A 452 -32.94 -14.71 3.31
C ARG A 452 -33.38 -13.60 4.25
N ILE A 453 -32.42 -12.97 4.91
CA ILE A 453 -32.65 -11.76 5.72
C ILE A 453 -31.81 -10.63 5.15
N VAL A 454 -32.45 -9.50 4.87
CA VAL A 454 -31.79 -8.30 4.35
C VAL A 454 -31.92 -7.18 5.36
N LEU A 455 -30.77 -6.71 5.84
CA LEU A 455 -30.63 -5.63 6.79
C LEU A 455 -30.09 -4.39 6.10
N ARG A 456 -30.49 -3.22 6.59
CA ARG A 456 -29.91 -1.93 6.23
C ARG A 456 -29.28 -1.31 7.46
N VAL A 457 -28.02 -0.93 7.36
CA VAL A 457 -27.26 -0.25 8.40
C VAL A 457 -27.06 1.18 7.97
N SER A 458 -27.62 2.10 8.73
CA SER A 458 -27.62 3.54 8.45
C SER A 458 -26.93 4.34 9.55
N ARG A 459 -26.28 5.43 9.16
CA ARG A 459 -25.73 6.47 10.07
C ARG A 459 -25.91 7.86 9.48
N PRO A 460 -25.85 8.94 10.27
CA PRO A 460 -25.80 10.30 9.73
C PRO A 460 -24.68 10.46 8.69
N GLY A 461 -25.02 10.95 7.49
CA GLY A 461 -24.07 11.15 6.38
C GLY A 461 -23.61 9.87 5.66
N GLY A 462 -24.11 8.69 6.03
CA GLY A 462 -23.83 7.42 5.37
C GLY A 462 -22.39 6.88 5.52
N PHE A 463 -22.20 5.63 5.13
CA PHE A 463 -20.91 4.94 5.09
C PHE A 463 -20.24 5.14 3.74
N ARG A 464 -18.93 5.40 3.73
CA ARG A 464 -18.18 5.33 2.46
C ARG A 464 -18.22 3.89 1.97
N VAL A 465 -18.19 3.69 0.66
CA VAL A 465 -18.07 2.34 0.06
C VAL A 465 -16.93 1.54 0.73
N LYS A 466 -15.78 2.19 0.92
CA LYS A 466 -14.59 1.63 1.55
C LYS A 466 -14.63 1.47 3.07
N ASP A 467 -15.60 2.08 3.77
CA ASP A 467 -15.63 1.99 5.23
C ASP A 467 -15.98 0.54 5.59
N TRP A 468 -15.06 -0.13 6.28
CA TRP A 468 -15.31 -1.44 6.90
C TRP A 468 -16.15 -1.24 8.15
N THR A 469 -17.41 -0.85 7.97
CA THR A 469 -18.39 -0.88 9.07
C THR A 469 -18.92 -2.29 9.15
N PHE A 470 -18.08 -3.15 9.70
CA PHE A 470 -18.41 -4.53 9.87
C PHE A 470 -19.47 -4.67 10.96
N LEU A 471 -20.61 -5.22 10.57
CA LEU A 471 -21.65 -5.64 11.49
C LEU A 471 -21.53 -7.15 11.63
N GLY A 472 -21.07 -7.60 12.79
CA GLY A 472 -21.17 -9.00 13.17
C GLY A 472 -22.64 -9.36 13.34
N VAL A 473 -23.14 -10.25 12.50
CA VAL A 473 -24.51 -10.75 12.56
C VAL A 473 -24.45 -12.21 12.95
N ILE A 474 -25.04 -12.59 14.08
CA ILE A 474 -25.08 -13.97 14.58
C ILE A 474 -26.54 -14.42 14.54
N PRO A 475 -26.94 -15.25 13.55
CA PRO A 475 -28.29 -15.78 13.49
C PRO A 475 -28.56 -16.78 14.61
N ARG A 476 -29.77 -16.74 15.16
CA ARG A 476 -30.22 -17.63 16.23
C ARG A 476 -31.54 -18.32 15.90
N ASP A 477 -31.63 -19.59 16.26
CA ASP A 477 -32.85 -20.40 16.14
C ASP A 477 -33.92 -20.00 17.19
N ALA A 478 -35.05 -20.71 17.20
CA ALA A 478 -36.17 -20.44 18.12
C ALA A 478 -35.83 -20.77 19.59
N GLU A 479 -34.90 -21.70 19.80
CA GLU A 479 -34.35 -22.09 21.09
C GLU A 479 -33.30 -21.09 21.61
N GLY A 480 -32.84 -20.18 20.75
CA GLY A 480 -31.86 -19.14 21.05
C GLY A 480 -30.40 -19.58 20.83
N ASN A 481 -30.17 -20.75 20.24
CA ASN A 481 -28.85 -21.24 19.87
C ASN A 481 -28.35 -20.52 18.62
N GLU A 482 -27.03 -20.33 18.54
CA GLU A 482 -26.38 -19.76 17.36
C GLU A 482 -26.42 -20.76 16.19
N LEU A 483 -26.75 -20.29 15.00
CA LEU A 483 -26.53 -21.08 13.80
C LEU A 483 -25.02 -21.18 13.54
N PRO A 484 -24.48 -22.39 13.29
CA PRO A 484 -23.05 -22.59 13.11
C PRO A 484 -22.55 -22.01 11.79
N SER A 485 -23.38 -22.01 10.74
CA SER A 485 -23.01 -21.55 9.41
C SER A 485 -24.14 -20.79 8.70
N TYR A 486 -23.74 -19.86 7.83
CA TYR A 486 -24.60 -19.07 6.94
C TYR A 486 -23.76 -18.32 5.90
N HIS A 487 -24.37 -17.89 4.80
CA HIS A 487 -23.72 -17.00 3.83
C HIS A 487 -23.93 -15.53 4.22
N TYR A 488 -22.89 -14.73 4.16
CA TYR A 488 -22.89 -13.31 4.50
C TYR A 488 -22.46 -12.47 3.30
N THR A 489 -23.29 -11.51 2.90
CA THR A 489 -22.96 -10.53 1.86
C THR A 489 -23.13 -9.12 2.40
N ALA A 490 -22.13 -8.26 2.24
CA ALA A 490 -22.19 -6.86 2.65
C ALA A 490 -21.92 -5.93 1.47
N SER A 491 -22.96 -5.22 1.05
CA SER A 491 -22.90 -4.21 -0.01
C SER A 491 -23.09 -2.79 0.56
N ASN A 492 -23.04 -1.80 -0.33
CA ASN A 492 -23.32 -0.41 -0.05
C ASN A 492 -24.31 0.13 -1.07
N THR A 493 -25.27 0.96 -0.66
CA THR A 493 -26.29 1.48 -1.59
C THR A 493 -25.73 2.36 -2.71
N ALA A 494 -24.52 2.90 -2.58
CA ALA A 494 -23.81 3.53 -3.69
C ALA A 494 -23.36 2.49 -4.75
N LEU A 495 -22.90 1.32 -4.32
CA LEU A 495 -22.55 0.20 -5.22
C LEU A 495 -23.80 -0.35 -5.91
N GLU A 496 -24.87 -0.61 -5.14
CA GLU A 496 -26.11 -1.16 -5.70
C GLU A 496 -26.70 -0.26 -6.78
N ARG A 497 -26.61 1.07 -6.62
CA ARG A 497 -27.04 2.03 -7.65
C ARG A 497 -26.22 1.93 -8.93
N LEU A 498 -24.91 1.70 -8.82
CA LEU A 498 -24.05 1.48 -9.99
C LEU A 498 -24.34 0.14 -10.66
N MET A 499 -24.47 -0.93 -9.87
CA MET A 499 -24.82 -2.26 -10.36
C MET A 499 -26.19 -2.32 -11.05
N ALA A 500 -27.12 -1.44 -10.66
CA ALA A 500 -28.43 -1.31 -11.29
C ALA A 500 -28.42 -0.51 -12.60
N THR A 501 -27.28 0.06 -13.02
CA THR A 501 -27.18 0.75 -14.31
C THR A 501 -27.23 -0.25 -15.47
N PRO A 502 -27.81 0.11 -16.63
CA PRO A 502 -27.90 -0.81 -17.78
C PRO A 502 -26.54 -1.35 -18.26
N ALA A 503 -25.45 -0.62 -18.04
CA ALA A 503 -24.10 -1.04 -18.42
C ALA A 503 -23.54 -2.18 -17.56
N LEU A 504 -24.03 -2.32 -16.33
CA LEU A 504 -23.52 -3.27 -15.33
C LEU A 504 -24.56 -4.30 -14.89
N ALA A 505 -25.84 -4.03 -15.13
CA ALA A 505 -26.95 -4.90 -14.79
C ALA A 505 -26.81 -6.27 -15.48
N ASP A 506 -27.17 -7.32 -14.75
CA ASP A 506 -27.22 -8.72 -15.23
C ASP A 506 -25.89 -9.31 -15.73
N ARG A 507 -24.76 -8.62 -15.55
CA ARG A 507 -23.43 -9.15 -15.88
C ARG A 507 -22.99 -10.19 -14.85
N GLU A 508 -22.35 -11.25 -15.34
CA GLU A 508 -21.72 -12.25 -14.47
C GLU A 508 -20.55 -11.63 -13.68
N VAL A 509 -20.38 -12.08 -12.43
CA VAL A 509 -19.32 -11.59 -11.56
C VAL A 509 -17.98 -12.17 -12.01
N ASP A 510 -17.20 -11.35 -12.71
CA ASP A 510 -15.84 -11.66 -13.14
C ASP A 510 -14.89 -10.49 -12.88
N ASN A 511 -13.61 -10.65 -13.24
CA ASN A 511 -12.60 -9.61 -13.05
C ASN A 511 -12.83 -8.36 -13.92
N GLU A 512 -13.59 -8.47 -15.02
CA GLU A 512 -13.90 -7.35 -15.89
C GLU A 512 -14.98 -6.47 -15.26
N LEU A 513 -16.06 -7.09 -14.78
CA LEU A 513 -17.12 -6.40 -14.04
C LEU A 513 -16.57 -5.68 -12.80
N LEU A 514 -15.66 -6.31 -12.05
CA LEU A 514 -15.04 -5.68 -10.89
C LEU A 514 -14.29 -4.39 -11.27
N ARG A 515 -13.52 -4.42 -12.37
CA ARG A 515 -12.81 -3.23 -12.86
C ARG A 515 -13.78 -2.15 -13.33
N ASP A 516 -14.81 -2.53 -14.07
CA ASP A 516 -15.81 -1.59 -14.59
C ASP A 516 -16.58 -0.89 -13.45
N VAL A 517 -16.91 -1.62 -12.37
CA VAL A 517 -17.55 -1.04 -11.18
C VAL A 517 -16.60 -0.08 -10.45
N VAL A 518 -15.33 -0.44 -10.32
CA VAL A 518 -14.32 0.42 -9.70
C VAL A 518 -14.09 1.68 -10.53
N ASP A 519 -14.02 1.56 -11.85
CA ASP A 519 -13.95 2.69 -12.78
C ASP A 519 -15.19 3.57 -12.65
N ALA A 520 -16.40 3.00 -12.66
CA ALA A 520 -17.64 3.76 -12.45
C ALA A 520 -17.70 4.48 -11.09
N LEU A 521 -17.17 3.87 -10.03
CA LEU A 521 -17.03 4.48 -8.70
C LEU A 521 -16.08 5.68 -8.71
N ARG A 522 -14.95 5.57 -9.44
CA ARG A 522 -13.96 6.66 -9.55
C ARG A 522 -14.57 7.92 -10.18
N LEU A 523 -15.56 7.76 -11.04
CA LEU A 523 -16.27 8.90 -11.64
C LEU A 523 -17.30 9.54 -10.69
N GLN A 524 -17.67 8.87 -9.58
CA GLN A 524 -18.57 9.45 -8.57
C GLN A 524 -17.83 10.39 -7.62
N SER A 525 -18.48 11.46 -7.18
CA SER A 525 -17.93 12.35 -6.16
C SER A 525 -17.82 11.67 -4.78
N PRO A 526 -16.98 12.17 -3.86
CA PRO A 526 -16.86 11.60 -2.50
C PRO A 526 -18.19 11.53 -1.74
N ALA A 527 -19.12 12.45 -2.00
CA ALA A 527 -20.46 12.44 -1.43
C ALA A 527 -21.32 11.30 -2.01
N GLN A 528 -21.24 11.07 -3.32
CA GLN A 528 -21.98 10.01 -4.02
C GLN A 528 -21.48 8.60 -3.69
N ARG A 529 -20.20 8.47 -3.31
CA ARG A 529 -19.60 7.23 -2.80
C ARG A 529 -19.99 6.90 -1.35
N ARG A 530 -20.99 7.60 -0.80
CA ARG A 530 -21.57 7.32 0.51
C ARG A 530 -22.96 6.73 0.36
N GLY A 531 -23.29 5.83 1.27
CA GLY A 531 -24.56 5.13 1.31
C GLY A 531 -24.71 4.30 2.56
N ASP A 532 -25.89 3.73 2.74
CA ASP A 532 -26.13 2.75 3.79
C ASP A 532 -25.44 1.43 3.42
N LYS A 533 -25.04 0.66 4.43
CA LYS A 533 -24.59 -0.71 4.20
C LYS A 533 -25.80 -1.61 4.12
N ARG A 534 -25.81 -2.52 3.15
CA ARG A 534 -26.85 -3.52 3.02
C ARG A 534 -26.25 -4.89 3.27
N ILE A 535 -26.80 -5.61 4.22
CA ILE A 535 -26.29 -6.90 4.64
C ILE A 535 -27.33 -7.95 4.32
N THR A 536 -26.95 -8.95 3.53
CA THR A 536 -27.77 -10.12 3.25
C THR A 536 -27.21 -11.31 4.00
N ILE A 537 -28.08 -11.99 4.73
CA ILE A 537 -27.80 -13.26 5.42
C ILE A 537 -28.65 -14.33 4.76
N GLU A 538 -28.02 -15.40 4.30
CA GLU A 538 -28.70 -16.59 3.77
C GLU A 538 -28.39 -17.73 4.74
N PRO A 539 -29.29 -18.01 5.70
CA PRO A 539 -29.04 -18.98 6.75
C PRO A 539 -29.30 -20.41 6.27
N ASP A 540 -28.55 -21.37 6.81
CA ASP A 540 -28.75 -22.80 6.53
C ASP A 540 -29.97 -23.41 7.27
N ALA A 541 -30.57 -22.65 8.20
CA ALA A 541 -31.72 -23.05 9.01
C ALA A 541 -32.61 -21.85 9.38
N PRO A 542 -33.88 -22.07 9.82
CA PRO A 542 -34.78 -20.98 10.20
C PRO A 542 -34.24 -20.10 11.33
N VAL A 543 -34.35 -18.79 11.16
CA VAL A 543 -33.87 -17.77 12.11
C VAL A 543 -35.04 -17.08 12.81
N ASP A 544 -35.01 -17.03 14.15
CA ASP A 544 -35.98 -16.30 14.97
C ASP A 544 -35.45 -14.94 15.45
N SER A 545 -34.13 -14.83 15.63
CA SER A 545 -33.49 -13.58 16.00
C SER A 545 -32.05 -13.45 15.47
N LEU A 546 -31.57 -12.22 15.40
CA LEU A 546 -30.19 -11.89 15.06
C LEU A 546 -29.55 -11.17 16.26
N GLN A 547 -28.43 -11.68 16.77
CA GLN A 547 -27.56 -10.89 17.63
C GLN A 547 -26.61 -10.09 16.74
N LEU A 548 -26.61 -8.77 16.95
CA LEU A 548 -25.85 -7.81 16.17
C LEU A 548 -24.73 -7.24 17.03
N LYS A 549 -23.53 -7.16 16.47
CA LYS A 549 -22.38 -6.54 17.10
C LYS A 549 -21.70 -5.60 16.13
N VAL A 550 -21.45 -4.36 16.55
CA VAL A 550 -20.70 -3.38 15.74
C VAL A 550 -19.62 -2.75 16.58
N MET A 551 -18.44 -2.60 15.98
CA MET A 551 -17.33 -1.87 16.58
C MET A 551 -17.03 -0.66 15.69
N PRO A 552 -17.57 0.54 16.01
CA PRO A 552 -17.25 1.74 15.27
C PRO A 552 -15.80 2.15 15.51
N VAL A 553 -15.33 3.09 14.71
CA VAL A 553 -14.03 3.74 14.89
C VAL A 553 -14.24 5.16 15.40
N LYS A 554 -13.30 5.64 16.21
CA LYS A 554 -13.22 7.03 16.66
C LYS A 554 -11.90 7.63 16.24
N THR A 555 -11.90 8.92 15.94
CA THR A 555 -10.67 9.67 15.66
C THR A 555 -10.11 10.21 16.97
N VAL A 556 -8.83 9.90 17.24
CA VAL A 556 -8.08 10.36 18.41
C VAL A 556 -6.77 10.98 17.97
N SER A 557 -6.26 11.91 18.79
CA SER A 557 -4.92 12.46 18.61
C SER A 557 -3.94 11.62 19.43
N GLN A 558 -2.92 11.06 18.77
CA GLN A 558 -1.90 10.23 19.40
C GLN A 558 -0.51 10.83 19.17
N THR A 559 0.37 10.66 20.14
CA THR A 559 1.79 11.00 19.99
C THR A 559 2.56 9.77 19.53
N TRP A 560 3.13 9.87 18.34
CA TRP A 560 4.03 8.88 17.78
C TRP A 560 5.46 9.31 18.01
N VAL A 561 6.31 8.40 18.47
CA VAL A 561 7.73 8.68 18.76
C VAL A 561 8.57 7.85 17.81
N ALA A 562 9.29 8.52 16.90
CA ALA A 562 10.20 7.87 15.98
C ALA A 562 11.66 8.04 16.45
N HIS A 563 12.36 6.94 16.67
CA HIS A 563 13.77 6.96 17.10
C HIS A 563 14.71 7.19 15.91
N ASN A 564 15.74 8.02 16.08
CA ASN A 564 16.74 8.29 15.05
C ASN A 564 17.71 7.12 14.88
N ALA A 565 17.51 6.32 13.84
CA ALA A 565 18.31 5.13 13.54
C ALA A 565 19.77 5.44 13.11
N GLY A 566 20.12 6.71 12.85
CA GLY A 566 21.42 7.08 12.29
C GLY A 566 22.63 6.58 13.07
N PHE A 567 22.59 6.70 14.40
CA PHE A 567 23.65 6.21 15.27
C PHE A 567 23.75 4.69 15.23
N THR A 568 22.62 3.97 15.24
CA THR A 568 22.60 2.51 15.18
C THR A 568 23.18 1.98 13.87
N LEU A 569 22.78 2.58 12.74
CA LEU A 569 23.23 2.21 11.40
C LEU A 569 24.72 2.48 11.17
N SER A 570 25.28 3.49 11.82
CA SER A 570 26.72 3.80 11.77
C SER A 570 27.56 2.99 12.77
N GLY A 571 26.96 2.00 13.45
CA GLY A 571 27.65 1.12 14.41
C GLY A 571 27.64 1.60 15.86
N GLY A 572 27.06 2.77 16.15
CA GLY A 572 26.79 3.26 17.51
C GLY A 572 25.63 2.50 18.18
N PRO A 573 25.20 2.85 19.42
CA PRO A 573 24.20 2.10 20.19
C PRO A 573 22.89 1.80 19.43
N VAL A 574 22.23 0.69 19.75
CA VAL A 574 20.90 0.38 19.19
C VAL A 574 19.86 1.28 19.84
N VAL A 575 19.11 2.03 19.03
CA VAL A 575 17.94 2.80 19.50
C VAL A 575 16.65 2.13 19.05
N GLY A 576 15.71 1.98 19.98
CA GLY A 576 14.45 1.26 19.79
C GLY A 576 14.62 -0.21 19.40
N GLU A 577 13.56 -0.80 18.87
CA GLU A 577 13.47 -2.24 18.60
C GLU A 577 12.84 -2.53 17.24
N ARG A 578 13.04 -3.73 16.67
CA ARG A 578 12.32 -4.18 15.46
C ARG A 578 12.04 -5.66 15.57
N THR A 579 10.76 -6.01 15.50
CA THR A 579 10.35 -7.41 15.49
C THR A 579 10.12 -7.92 14.08
N VAL A 580 10.25 -9.23 13.89
CA VAL A 580 9.93 -9.92 12.64
C VAL A 580 8.79 -10.90 12.93
N SER A 581 7.77 -10.93 12.06
CA SER A 581 6.70 -11.93 12.16
C SER A 581 7.27 -13.33 11.99
N GLU A 582 6.80 -14.30 12.80
CA GLU A 582 7.22 -15.71 12.69
C GLU A 582 7.07 -16.27 11.27
N GLY A 583 5.97 -15.93 10.58
CA GLY A 583 5.75 -16.39 9.20
C GLY A 583 6.73 -15.83 8.16
N LEU A 584 7.48 -14.77 8.50
CA LEU A 584 8.55 -14.20 7.64
C LEU A 584 9.94 -14.74 8.00
N ILE A 585 10.08 -15.38 9.16
CA ILE A 585 11.30 -16.10 9.51
C ILE A 585 11.35 -17.32 8.60
N ARG A 586 12.48 -17.52 7.90
CA ARG A 586 12.66 -18.72 7.09
C ARG A 586 12.51 -19.95 7.99
N SER A 587 11.41 -20.68 7.81
CA SER A 587 11.20 -21.97 8.46
C SER A 587 12.15 -22.97 7.81
N TRP A 588 13.26 -23.26 8.48
CA TRP A 588 14.13 -24.35 8.08
C TRP A 588 13.55 -25.65 8.63
N ASP A 589 12.84 -26.39 7.78
CA ASP A 589 12.41 -27.74 8.09
C ASP A 589 13.39 -28.73 7.46
N PHE A 590 14.21 -29.35 8.32
CA PHE A 590 15.19 -30.35 7.89
C PHE A 590 14.56 -31.73 7.97
N GLN A 591 14.25 -32.32 6.81
CA GLN A 591 13.73 -33.68 6.76
C GLN A 591 14.64 -34.67 7.48
N THR A 592 14.08 -35.51 8.35
CA THR A 592 14.80 -36.62 8.97
C THR A 592 15.17 -37.66 7.91
N LEU A 593 16.44 -38.09 7.89
CA LEU A 593 16.90 -39.14 6.98
C LEU A 593 16.83 -40.50 7.66
N ASN A 594 16.28 -41.50 6.97
CA ASN A 594 16.28 -42.88 7.44
C ASN A 594 17.47 -43.67 6.83
N MET A 595 18.37 -44.16 7.69
CA MET A 595 19.53 -44.97 7.24
C MET A 595 19.16 -46.32 6.64
N ASP A 596 17.92 -46.78 6.80
CA ASP A 596 17.43 -47.99 6.15
C ASP A 596 17.21 -47.82 4.64
N ASP A 597 17.03 -46.58 4.17
CA ASP A 597 16.90 -46.28 2.74
C ASP A 597 18.23 -46.42 1.98
N ALA A 598 19.35 -46.40 2.72
CA ALA A 598 20.67 -46.62 2.19
C ALA A 598 20.87 -48.08 1.77
N ALA A 599 21.26 -48.29 0.51
CA ALA A 599 21.39 -49.64 -0.06
C ALA A 599 22.58 -49.74 -1.01
N ILE A 600 23.15 -50.95 -1.10
CA ILE A 600 24.12 -51.31 -2.13
C ILE A 600 23.40 -52.03 -3.26
N GLU A 601 23.65 -51.58 -4.48
CA GLU A 601 23.04 -52.08 -5.71
C GLU A 601 24.11 -52.46 -6.75
N GLY A 602 23.76 -53.37 -7.67
CA GLY A 602 24.57 -53.70 -8.84
C GLY A 602 25.68 -54.74 -8.65
N VAL A 603 25.87 -55.27 -7.42
CA VAL A 603 26.97 -56.20 -7.09
C VAL A 603 26.94 -57.46 -7.95
N GLY A 604 25.75 -58.01 -8.19
CA GLY A 604 25.56 -59.17 -9.08
C GLY A 604 25.86 -58.91 -10.56
N HIS A 605 26.07 -57.65 -10.95
CA HIS A 605 26.55 -57.26 -12.29
C HIS A 605 28.00 -56.76 -12.25
N HIS A 606 28.74 -57.12 -11.21
CA HIS A 606 30.12 -56.72 -10.98
C HIS A 606 30.33 -55.20 -10.84
N GLN A 607 29.28 -54.43 -10.52
CA GLN A 607 29.35 -53.00 -10.23
C GLN A 607 28.91 -52.72 -8.80
N LEU A 608 29.29 -51.58 -8.22
CA LEU A 608 28.73 -51.16 -6.93
C LEU A 608 28.22 -49.74 -7.03
N ARG A 609 26.92 -49.58 -6.77
CA ARG A 609 26.26 -48.30 -6.56
C ARG A 609 25.74 -48.24 -5.13
N LEU A 610 26.09 -47.19 -4.43
CA LEU A 610 25.57 -46.86 -3.11
C LEU A 610 24.42 -45.87 -3.30
N ARG A 611 23.20 -46.31 -2.99
CA ARG A 611 22.04 -45.43 -2.85
C ARG A 611 22.12 -44.76 -1.48
N MET A 612 22.02 -43.43 -1.48
CA MET A 612 22.10 -42.60 -0.28
C MET A 612 20.69 -42.32 0.26
N PRO A 613 20.50 -42.18 1.58
CA PRO A 613 19.22 -41.74 2.14
C PRO A 613 19.07 -40.22 1.91
N GLY A 614 18.13 -39.82 1.06
CA GLY A 614 17.90 -38.41 0.72
C GLY A 614 19.00 -37.79 -0.17
N SER A 615 19.45 -36.57 0.15
CA SER A 615 20.47 -35.83 -0.61
C SER A 615 21.89 -36.26 -0.26
N THR A 616 22.82 -36.14 -1.22
CA THR A 616 24.24 -36.45 -1.02
C THR A 616 24.96 -35.46 -0.09
N SER A 617 24.42 -34.26 0.10
CA SER A 617 25.08 -33.19 0.87
C SER A 617 25.18 -33.47 2.37
N ARG A 618 24.32 -34.33 2.92
CA ARG A 618 24.27 -34.66 4.37
C ARG A 618 25.03 -35.93 4.75
N CYS A 619 25.69 -36.56 3.78
CA CYS A 619 26.25 -37.89 3.95
C CYS A 619 27.65 -38.00 3.33
N GLU A 620 28.55 -38.63 4.07
CA GLU A 620 29.91 -38.97 3.64
C GLU A 620 30.00 -40.48 3.44
N ALA A 621 30.44 -40.91 2.26
CA ALA A 621 30.67 -42.33 1.97
C ALA A 621 32.14 -42.59 1.63
N GLY A 622 32.67 -43.70 2.12
CA GLY A 622 34.05 -44.11 1.90
C GLY A 622 34.21 -45.62 1.82
N VAL A 623 35.33 -46.05 1.24
CA VAL A 623 35.75 -47.45 1.21
C VAL A 623 36.59 -47.71 2.47
N ALA A 624 36.11 -48.60 3.35
CA ALA A 624 36.86 -49.08 4.50
C ALA A 624 38.02 -49.97 4.03
N ASP A 625 39.18 -49.82 4.66
CA ASP A 625 40.38 -50.62 4.38
C ASP A 625 40.75 -50.64 2.89
N ALA A 626 40.91 -49.46 2.28
CA ALA A 626 41.11 -49.26 0.84
C ALA A 626 42.32 -50.00 0.26
N GLN A 627 42.19 -51.30 0.02
CA GLN A 627 43.15 -52.09 -0.74
C GLN A 627 43.10 -51.65 -2.21
N ALA A 628 44.28 -51.55 -2.82
CA ALA A 628 44.37 -51.21 -4.24
C ALA A 628 43.84 -52.37 -5.09
N TYR A 629 42.85 -52.09 -5.94
CA TYR A 629 42.37 -53.06 -6.92
C TYR A 629 43.20 -52.92 -8.20
N LYS A 630 43.97 -53.98 -8.52
CA LYS A 630 44.90 -54.00 -9.66
C LYS A 630 45.88 -52.81 -9.65
N GLY A 631 46.37 -52.42 -8.48
CA GLY A 631 47.31 -51.31 -8.31
C GLY A 631 46.67 -49.91 -8.26
N TYR A 632 45.35 -49.78 -8.38
CA TYR A 632 44.65 -48.49 -8.29
C TYR A 632 43.78 -48.40 -7.03
N SER A 633 43.73 -47.23 -6.40
CA SER A 633 42.87 -47.01 -5.23
C SER A 633 41.40 -46.88 -5.62
N LEU A 634 40.52 -47.33 -4.72
CA LEU A 634 39.07 -47.34 -4.88
C LEU A 634 38.45 -46.11 -4.22
N LYS A 635 37.51 -45.46 -4.92
CA LYS A 635 36.74 -44.30 -4.41
C LYS A 635 35.29 -44.35 -4.89
N LEU A 636 34.42 -43.70 -4.13
CA LEU A 636 33.02 -43.49 -4.51
C LEU A 636 32.91 -42.12 -5.19
N TYR A 637 32.34 -42.10 -6.40
CA TYR A 637 32.12 -40.88 -7.18
C TYR A 637 30.62 -40.70 -7.44
N PRO A 638 30.12 -39.46 -7.66
CA PRO A 638 28.74 -39.24 -8.10
C PRO A 638 28.42 -40.10 -9.32
N ALA A 639 27.33 -40.87 -9.27
CA ALA A 639 26.90 -41.68 -10.39
C ALA A 639 26.51 -40.79 -11.58
N ARG A 640 26.83 -41.22 -12.81
CA ARG A 640 26.43 -40.49 -14.02
C ARG A 640 24.91 -40.45 -14.24
N TYR A 641 24.18 -41.38 -13.64
CA TYR A 641 22.71 -41.48 -13.71
C TYR A 641 22.17 -41.89 -12.33
N GLY A 642 21.20 -41.12 -11.79
CA GLY A 642 20.57 -41.34 -10.48
C GLY A 642 21.24 -40.59 -9.32
N SER A 643 20.62 -40.61 -8.13
CA SER A 643 21.03 -39.87 -6.91
C SER A 643 22.01 -40.62 -5.99
N GLY A 644 22.84 -41.51 -6.56
CA GLY A 644 23.75 -42.38 -5.80
C GLY A 644 25.23 -42.13 -6.06
N LEU A 645 26.08 -42.83 -5.32
CA LEU A 645 27.52 -42.88 -5.56
C LEU A 645 27.90 -44.20 -6.23
N GLN A 646 28.88 -44.20 -7.12
CA GLN A 646 29.39 -45.37 -7.83
C GLN A 646 30.83 -45.63 -7.43
N LEU A 647 31.16 -46.89 -7.12
CA LEU A 647 32.54 -47.31 -6.89
C LEU A 647 33.32 -47.28 -8.19
N GLN A 648 34.46 -46.60 -8.18
CA GLN A 648 35.40 -46.56 -9.29
C GLN A 648 36.84 -46.60 -8.78
N THR A 649 37.76 -47.14 -9.57
CA THR A 649 39.19 -46.91 -9.34
C THR A 649 39.58 -45.49 -9.76
N THR A 650 40.73 -44.99 -9.29
CA THR A 650 41.26 -43.67 -9.69
C THR A 650 41.51 -43.50 -11.19
N ASN A 651 41.69 -44.60 -11.95
CA ASN A 651 41.77 -44.58 -13.42
C ASN A 651 40.43 -44.88 -14.12
N GLY A 652 39.31 -44.96 -13.38
CA GLY A 652 37.96 -45.03 -13.94
C GLY A 652 37.38 -46.42 -14.20
N LEU A 653 37.99 -47.51 -13.69
CA LEU A 653 37.39 -48.85 -13.76
C LEU A 653 36.17 -48.93 -12.83
N GLN A 654 35.09 -49.51 -13.34
CA GLN A 654 33.80 -49.61 -12.63
C GLN A 654 33.33 -51.05 -12.40
N PHE A 655 34.07 -52.03 -12.92
CA PHE A 655 33.76 -53.45 -12.84
C PHE A 655 34.80 -54.19 -12.01
N PHE A 656 34.34 -54.95 -11.03
CA PHE A 656 35.19 -55.56 -10.00
C PHE A 656 34.93 -57.06 -9.89
N TYR A 657 36.00 -57.82 -9.69
CA TYR A 657 36.01 -59.28 -9.57
C TYR A 657 37.00 -59.68 -8.49
N ASP A 658 36.70 -60.76 -7.75
CA ASP A 658 37.57 -61.26 -6.69
C ASP A 658 38.01 -60.16 -5.70
N LEU A 659 37.01 -59.39 -5.23
CA LEU A 659 37.25 -58.22 -4.39
C LEU A 659 36.25 -58.22 -3.24
N SER A 660 36.75 -58.16 -2.01
CA SER A 660 35.92 -57.92 -0.81
C SER A 660 36.31 -56.59 -0.20
N LEU A 661 35.31 -55.75 0.09
CA LEU A 661 35.52 -54.42 0.65
C LEU A 661 34.35 -54.01 1.54
N GLY A 662 34.64 -53.16 2.53
CA GLY A 662 33.62 -52.48 3.30
C GLY A 662 33.31 -51.10 2.70
N ILE A 663 32.05 -50.72 2.60
CA ILE A 663 31.62 -49.34 2.32
C ILE A 663 31.06 -48.76 3.60
N THR A 664 31.67 -47.69 4.11
CA THR A 664 31.15 -46.95 5.26
C THR A 664 30.39 -45.72 4.78
N LEU A 665 29.14 -45.60 5.22
CA LEU A 665 28.29 -44.44 4.99
C LEU A 665 28.02 -43.77 6.35
N ARG A 666 28.32 -42.48 6.47
CA ARG A 666 28.04 -41.64 7.63
C ARG A 666 27.11 -40.52 7.23
N CYS A 667 25.95 -40.41 7.85
CA CYS A 667 24.97 -39.38 7.54
C CYS A 667 24.61 -38.57 8.78
N VAL A 668 24.36 -37.29 8.58
CA VAL A 668 23.62 -36.44 9.53
C VAL A 668 22.13 -36.70 9.32
N THR A 669 21.50 -37.48 10.19
CA THR A 669 20.12 -37.95 10.00
C THR A 669 19.08 -36.99 10.56
N GLU A 670 19.42 -36.24 11.62
CA GLU A 670 18.52 -35.26 12.23
C GLU A 670 19.24 -33.93 12.45
N ILE A 671 18.57 -32.84 12.06
CA ILE A 671 18.98 -31.44 12.31
C ILE A 671 17.76 -30.75 12.93
N GLU A 672 17.94 -30.15 14.10
CA GLU A 672 16.87 -29.50 14.85
C GLU A 672 17.15 -28.01 15.03
N MET A 673 16.10 -27.19 14.99
CA MET A 673 16.20 -25.79 15.40
C MET A 673 16.22 -25.74 16.93
N THR A 674 17.36 -25.35 17.52
CA THR A 674 17.52 -25.25 18.97
C THR A 674 17.51 -23.80 19.41
N THR A 675 16.71 -23.47 20.42
CA THR A 675 16.76 -22.18 21.10
C THR A 675 17.67 -22.29 22.32
N VAL A 676 18.66 -21.41 22.40
CA VAL A 676 19.59 -21.34 23.53
C VAL A 676 19.47 -20.01 24.24
N ASP A 677 19.60 -20.03 25.57
CA ASP A 677 19.73 -18.83 26.38
C ASP A 677 21.11 -18.21 26.16
N VAL A 678 21.16 -16.91 25.87
CA VAL A 678 22.41 -16.19 25.56
C VAL A 678 23.35 -16.14 26.77
N ASP A 679 22.83 -16.09 27.99
CA ASP A 679 23.63 -15.91 29.22
C ASP A 679 24.06 -17.23 29.86
N HIS A 680 23.52 -18.36 29.39
CA HIS A 680 23.73 -19.69 29.97
C HIS A 680 24.21 -20.74 28.96
N SER A 681 24.62 -20.33 27.76
CA SER A 681 25.07 -21.23 26.68
C SER A 681 26.57 -21.11 26.41
N ASP A 682 27.24 -22.25 26.22
CA ASP A 682 28.63 -22.27 25.75
C ASP A 682 28.75 -21.97 24.25
N LEU A 683 27.62 -21.93 23.52
CA LEU A 683 27.58 -21.72 22.07
C LEU A 683 27.59 -20.25 21.68
N VAL A 684 27.15 -19.38 22.59
CA VAL A 684 26.89 -17.95 22.34
C VAL A 684 27.47 -17.15 23.50
N LYS A 685 28.07 -16.01 23.20
CA LYS A 685 28.55 -15.06 24.19
C LYS A 685 27.87 -13.71 23.99
N ARG A 686 27.28 -13.15 25.05
CA ARG A 686 26.82 -11.76 25.06
C ARG A 686 28.00 -10.81 24.96
N ILE A 687 27.97 -9.90 23.99
CA ILE A 687 28.92 -8.77 23.89
C ILE A 687 28.30 -7.54 24.55
N ASP A 688 27.05 -7.27 24.23
CA ASP A 688 26.19 -6.26 24.85
C ASP A 688 24.72 -6.72 24.78
N ALA A 689 23.77 -5.88 25.18
CA ALA A 689 22.34 -6.23 25.18
C ALA A 689 21.82 -6.67 23.79
N ASN A 690 22.36 -6.10 22.71
CA ASN A 690 21.86 -6.25 21.35
C ASN A 690 22.80 -7.06 20.43
N THR A 691 24.01 -7.34 20.88
CA THR A 691 25.06 -8.01 20.11
C THR A 691 25.47 -9.31 20.78
N VAL A 692 25.41 -10.39 20.02
CA VAL A 692 25.86 -11.72 20.44
C VAL A 692 26.97 -12.21 19.51
N GLN A 693 27.90 -12.98 20.07
CA GLN A 693 28.96 -13.63 19.33
C GLN A 693 28.79 -15.14 19.40
N LEU A 694 28.75 -15.79 18.23
CA LEU A 694 28.80 -17.26 18.19
C LEU A 694 30.21 -17.75 18.51
N SER A 695 30.30 -18.84 19.27
CA SER A 695 31.55 -19.61 19.40
C SER A 695 31.99 -20.15 18.03
N ASP A 696 33.29 -20.39 17.85
CA ASP A 696 33.81 -20.95 16.60
C ASP A 696 33.16 -22.29 16.23
N ASN A 697 32.85 -23.11 17.23
CA ASN A 697 32.16 -24.38 17.02
C ASN A 697 30.72 -24.16 16.53
N ALA A 698 29.97 -23.24 17.16
CA ALA A 698 28.62 -22.91 16.74
C ALA A 698 28.60 -22.31 15.31
N ARG A 699 29.57 -21.46 14.97
CA ARG A 699 29.72 -20.92 13.61
C ARG A 699 30.02 -22.03 12.61
N GLN A 700 31.02 -22.87 12.88
CA GLN A 700 31.35 -23.97 11.97
C GLN A 700 30.19 -24.94 11.78
N GLN A 701 29.38 -25.16 12.82
CA GLN A 701 28.18 -25.97 12.70
C GLN A 701 27.13 -25.29 11.81
N LEU A 702 26.90 -23.99 11.98
CA LEU A 702 25.98 -23.20 11.16
C LEU A 702 26.40 -23.22 9.69
N ASP A 703 27.69 -23.03 9.40
CA ASP A 703 28.26 -23.13 8.05
C ASP A 703 28.07 -24.53 7.45
N ARG A 704 28.37 -25.59 8.22
CA ARG A 704 28.14 -26.98 7.78
C ARG A 704 26.67 -27.25 7.48
N VAL A 705 25.74 -26.70 8.26
CA VAL A 705 24.29 -26.86 8.00
C VAL A 705 23.87 -26.07 6.76
N ALA A 706 24.40 -24.86 6.55
CA ALA A 706 24.17 -24.09 5.33
C ALA A 706 24.66 -24.86 4.09
N ASP A 707 25.86 -25.44 4.15
CA ASP A 707 26.41 -26.30 3.08
C ASP A 707 25.54 -27.53 2.82
N MET A 708 25.11 -28.22 3.88
CA MET A 708 24.22 -29.38 3.80
C MET A 708 22.87 -29.05 3.17
N ALA A 709 22.33 -27.85 3.43
CA ALA A 709 21.10 -27.34 2.86
C ALA A 709 21.29 -26.66 1.49
N MET A 710 22.54 -26.57 0.99
CA MET A 710 22.89 -25.92 -0.27
C MET A 710 22.51 -24.43 -0.34
N VAL A 711 22.67 -23.70 0.77
CA VAL A 711 22.40 -22.25 0.85
C VAL A 711 23.67 -21.48 1.18
N SER A 712 23.77 -20.25 0.70
CA SER A 712 24.97 -19.40 0.88
C SER A 712 25.26 -19.04 2.34
N SER A 713 24.20 -18.91 3.15
CA SER A 713 24.29 -18.63 4.58
C SER A 713 23.00 -19.04 5.28
N MET A 714 23.12 -19.39 6.55
CA MET A 714 22.02 -19.42 7.50
C MET A 714 22.32 -18.44 8.62
N ASP A 715 21.36 -17.59 8.93
CA ASP A 715 21.49 -16.61 10.01
C ASP A 715 20.70 -17.06 11.23
N PRO A 716 21.24 -16.90 12.45
CA PRO A 716 20.54 -17.22 13.67
C PRO A 716 19.42 -16.20 13.93
N VAL A 717 18.38 -16.63 14.62
CA VAL A 717 17.23 -15.78 14.97
C VAL A 717 17.35 -15.35 16.42
N GLY A 718 17.66 -14.07 16.65
CA GLY A 718 17.62 -13.46 17.97
C GLY A 718 16.18 -13.26 18.43
N ARG A 719 15.91 -13.52 19.72
CA ARG A 719 14.58 -13.39 20.31
C ARG A 719 14.63 -12.66 21.65
N ARG A 720 13.60 -11.87 21.91
CA ARG A 720 13.35 -11.18 23.19
C ARG A 720 12.96 -12.16 24.29
N ALA A 721 12.85 -11.64 25.52
CA ALA A 721 12.39 -12.39 26.69
C ALA A 721 10.94 -12.94 26.56
N ASP A 722 10.08 -12.25 25.81
CA ASP A 722 8.71 -12.70 25.48
C ASP A 722 8.66 -13.69 24.31
N GLY A 723 9.81 -14.03 23.73
CA GLY A 723 9.95 -14.93 22.59
C GLY A 723 9.80 -14.29 21.22
N ALA A 724 9.48 -12.99 21.11
CA ALA A 724 9.35 -12.32 19.82
C ALA A 724 10.69 -12.28 19.07
N ALA A 725 10.67 -12.64 17.78
CA ALA A 725 11.86 -12.60 16.94
C ALA A 725 12.27 -11.18 16.58
N LEU A 726 13.58 -10.92 16.60
CA LEU A 726 14.18 -9.63 16.33
C LEU A 726 14.75 -9.55 14.91
N LYS A 727 14.66 -8.36 14.31
CA LYS A 727 15.31 -8.08 13.03
C LYS A 727 16.82 -7.91 13.26
N GLN A 728 17.62 -8.64 12.49
CA GLN A 728 19.07 -8.50 12.51
C GLN A 728 19.50 -7.19 11.81
N LEU A 729 20.49 -6.50 12.38
CA LEU A 729 21.29 -5.46 11.72
C LEU A 729 22.32 -6.12 10.78
N GLU A 730 22.83 -5.39 9.78
CA GLU A 730 23.91 -5.92 8.94
C GLU A 730 25.07 -6.45 9.81
N ALA A 731 25.66 -7.58 9.42
CA ALA A 731 26.58 -8.34 10.26
C ALA A 731 27.77 -7.46 10.71
N SER A 732 27.96 -7.34 12.02
CA SER A 732 28.94 -6.42 12.64
C SER A 732 30.37 -6.99 12.67
N GLY A 733 30.61 -8.14 12.05
CA GLY A 733 31.91 -8.80 12.00
C GLY A 733 31.80 -10.30 11.72
N THR A 734 32.94 -10.99 11.65
CA THR A 734 32.99 -12.45 11.54
C THR A 734 32.50 -13.05 12.88
N ASN A 735 31.37 -13.77 12.87
CA ASN A 735 30.72 -14.44 14.01
C ASN A 735 29.92 -13.54 14.97
N GLN A 736 29.79 -12.24 14.69
CA GLN A 736 28.98 -11.34 15.51
C GLN A 736 27.66 -11.00 14.82
N TYR A 737 26.59 -11.13 15.60
CA TYR A 737 25.23 -10.87 15.15
C TYR A 737 24.64 -9.80 16.05
N ARG A 738 24.18 -8.74 15.40
CA ARG A 738 23.64 -7.56 16.07
C ARG A 738 22.17 -7.42 15.70
N PHE A 739 21.31 -7.07 16.65
CA PHE A 739 19.86 -7.06 16.48
C PHE A 739 19.25 -5.72 16.89
N TRP A 740 18.10 -5.40 16.30
CA TRP A 740 17.27 -4.26 16.70
C TRP A 740 16.46 -4.60 17.96
N GLY A 741 17.11 -4.66 19.12
CA GLY A 741 16.45 -4.97 20.40
C GLY A 741 17.28 -5.92 21.26
N GLU A 742 16.93 -6.05 22.54
CA GLU A 742 17.68 -6.89 23.48
C GLU A 742 17.46 -8.38 23.19
N VAL A 743 18.54 -9.12 23.01
CA VAL A 743 18.50 -10.55 22.70
C VAL A 743 18.55 -11.35 23.99
N GLN A 744 17.51 -12.11 24.30
CA GLN A 744 17.48 -13.04 25.43
C GLN A 744 17.85 -14.46 25.00
N THR A 745 17.31 -14.91 23.87
CA THR A 745 17.58 -16.25 23.33
C THR A 745 17.96 -16.18 21.87
N LEU A 746 18.71 -17.19 21.42
CA LEU A 746 19.14 -17.33 20.03
C LEU A 746 18.68 -18.68 19.50
N THR A 747 17.96 -18.68 18.38
CA THR A 747 17.52 -19.91 17.69
C THR A 747 18.48 -20.20 16.53
N LEU A 748 19.08 -21.39 16.51
CA LEU A 748 20.00 -21.82 15.45
C LEU A 748 19.89 -23.33 15.18
N PRO A 749 20.18 -23.79 13.95
CA PRO A 749 20.14 -25.20 13.63
C PRO A 749 21.28 -25.99 14.29
N ARG A 750 20.97 -27.19 14.75
CA ARG A 750 21.91 -28.11 15.37
C ARG A 750 21.78 -29.51 14.83
N ILE A 751 22.93 -30.11 14.53
CA ILE A 751 23.02 -31.54 14.21
C ILE A 751 22.74 -32.32 15.49
N SER A 752 21.57 -32.94 15.58
CA SER A 752 21.15 -33.71 16.76
C SER A 752 21.56 -35.17 16.65
N LYS A 753 21.55 -35.75 15.43
CA LYS A 753 21.88 -37.17 15.21
C LYS A 753 22.81 -37.40 14.03
N ARG A 754 23.78 -38.30 14.25
CA ARG A 754 24.66 -38.85 13.22
C ARG A 754 24.66 -40.36 13.30
N GLU A 755 24.49 -41.00 12.16
CA GLU A 755 24.45 -42.45 12.07
C GLU A 755 25.47 -42.94 11.05
N SER A 756 26.08 -44.07 11.35
CA SER A 756 27.07 -44.72 10.49
C SER A 756 26.62 -46.14 10.21
N ARG A 757 26.68 -46.54 8.93
CA ARG A 757 26.39 -47.89 8.49
C ARG A 757 27.55 -48.39 7.63
N THR A 758 27.96 -49.62 7.86
CA THR A 758 28.97 -50.29 7.04
C THR A 758 28.33 -51.43 6.27
N PHE A 759 28.53 -51.43 4.96
CA PHE A 759 28.09 -52.47 4.05
C PHE A 759 29.29 -53.30 3.63
N ASN A 760 29.29 -54.59 3.93
CA ASN A 760 30.33 -55.50 3.46
C ASN A 760 29.90 -56.08 2.11
N VAL A 761 30.75 -55.93 1.10
CA VAL A 761 30.45 -56.35 -0.27
C VAL A 761 31.56 -57.25 -0.78
N THR A 762 31.18 -58.37 -1.38
CA THR A 762 32.09 -59.31 -2.03
C THR A 762 31.68 -59.49 -3.48
N PHE A 763 32.62 -59.28 -4.40
CA PHE A 763 32.48 -59.55 -5.83
C PHE A 763 33.03 -60.94 -6.13
N GLU A 764 32.22 -61.76 -6.80
CA GLU A 764 32.64 -63.10 -7.21
C GLU A 764 33.78 -63.04 -8.25
N PRO A 765 34.64 -64.07 -8.28
CA PRO A 765 35.67 -64.21 -9.31
C PRO A 765 35.04 -64.41 -10.70
N LEU A 766 35.80 -64.12 -11.76
CA LEU A 766 35.40 -64.48 -13.12
C LEU A 766 35.31 -66.03 -13.24
N PRO A 767 34.29 -66.58 -13.92
CA PRO A 767 34.15 -68.02 -14.15
C PRO A 767 35.35 -68.65 -14.86
#